data_AF-A0A6B0YWD8-F1
#
_entry.id   AF-A0A6B0YWD8-F1
#
_cell.length_a   1.000
_cell.length_b   1.000
_cell.length_c   1.000
_cell.angle_alpha   90.00
_cell.angle_beta   90.00
_cell.angle_gamma   90.00
#
_symmetry.space_group_name_H-M   'P 1'
#
loop_
_entity.id
_entity.type
_entity.pdbx_description
1 polymer ?
#
loop_
_entity_poly.entity_id
_entity_poly.type
_entity_poly.pdbx_seq_one_letter_code
_entity_poly.pdbx_strand_id
1 'polypeptide(L)'
;MTNTWTTRGFEDFRQGQFGNAGQNLYVSRAGVLQRIHQYDLNGNGYLDLVFCNSQNHQERPPAFVYDDPLGAAHRAELPAEGAWTGAVADLNNDGYDDLVLGMRHNGIRPDLNAIIYYGAPDGMSERRQQQLPVPECESVAAGDFDGNGRPALAFASQGALRFYSQSELGFEPQRFVDLDIAAEQLTAGDLDGDGFDDLVVRSVEGGVSVYWGGPDGINLERATVFYQPDTERARPSEPAVQYAEHVEEAKPLAGIVHLNGLPHLFLPRSHSVSLAPVGKDRHLGPPLELYCSQALAVALGDVNGDGYDDLVLACRETCNEGERSWIYWGGPEGFDETRRTPLNSHRACDVAVADLSGNGCADVILCQTHTPDSYSADSLIYRASRTGIDPEPVRLPCQDARRVLLGRAGPDARPHVIFVNHFGRNRLGNINPYIYFGEADGFSPQKRQELPGWGAVEALCCDFNDDGRVDIVLANASENSVDRDPGSYLHLHGQDGFDEKPTWILPTNRAHGVCAADINHDGHLDLIFCGFDNPELLIFYGVAADSANGLCFDTANPQRIRLEHDGKLYNEPRWIYLADLNNNGWLDLVVPQIAYDRSFILWGGPEGFSMDRCQPLSVVRGACARAADLTGNGYLDLIIGGHITSQDGPHDSFAYIYWNGPDGLREDLRTLLPANAVNSMAVADFNNDGLLDLFICSYHNGRERDIDSFLYWNRAGRGFSANDRTRLFTHSASGCLAADFNGNGWVDLAVANHKVEGDHIGHSAVWWNGPEGFSAERITQLPTSGPHGMTAVSPHSIADRGPEEYYQSAPFKLPEGAHVTGLTWEAETPSPAWVKAQLRFSEAEEDLEEAAWQGPDGEATWFESPQAAGALNKPGHWVQYRLALGASNACGTPRVTSVEVHYDEPDPS
;
A
#
# COMPACT_ATOMS: atom_id res chain seq x y z
N MET A 1 -20.06 -48.26 42.09
CA MET A 1 -18.95 -48.44 41.12
C MET A 1 -18.65 -47.06 40.56
N THR A 2 -17.37 -46.73 40.32
CA THR A 2 -17.01 -45.46 39.69
C THR A 2 -17.14 -45.60 38.18
N ASN A 3 -18.05 -44.80 37.62
CA ASN A 3 -18.30 -44.66 36.19
C ASN A 3 -17.66 -43.37 35.68
N THR A 4 -17.50 -43.26 34.36
CA THR A 4 -16.89 -42.09 33.72
C THR A 4 -17.74 -41.65 32.52
N TRP A 5 -18.05 -40.36 32.44
CA TRP A 5 -18.47 -39.69 31.22
C TRP A 5 -17.23 -39.09 30.56
N THR A 6 -16.87 -39.60 29.37
CA THR A 6 -15.70 -39.16 28.60
C THR A 6 -16.15 -38.35 27.39
N THR A 7 -15.52 -37.21 27.16
CA THR A 7 -15.54 -36.49 25.87
C THR A 7 -14.17 -36.68 25.22
N ARG A 8 -14.09 -37.37 24.08
CA ARG A 8 -12.83 -37.58 23.36
C ARG A 8 -13.07 -37.65 21.85
N GLY A 9 -12.24 -36.93 21.09
CA GLY A 9 -12.31 -36.95 19.64
C GLY A 9 -13.31 -35.93 19.08
N PHE A 10 -13.27 -35.75 17.75
CA PHE A 10 -14.03 -34.74 17.03
C PHE A 10 -15.55 -34.84 17.28
N GLU A 11 -16.11 -36.05 17.13
CA GLU A 11 -17.56 -36.27 17.22
C GLU A 11 -18.16 -35.96 18.60
N ASP A 12 -17.37 -36.12 19.67
CA ASP A 12 -17.83 -35.86 21.04
C ASP A 12 -17.69 -34.37 21.39
N PHE A 13 -16.54 -33.76 21.08
CA PHE A 13 -16.30 -32.34 21.35
C PHE A 13 -17.20 -31.43 20.51
N ARG A 14 -17.49 -31.77 19.24
CA ARG A 14 -18.35 -30.93 18.38
C ARG A 14 -19.81 -30.83 18.84
N GLN A 15 -20.22 -31.64 19.82
CA GLN A 15 -21.56 -31.56 20.42
C GLN A 15 -21.66 -30.42 21.46
N GLY A 16 -20.53 -29.89 21.90
CA GLY A 16 -20.48 -28.73 22.78
C GLY A 16 -20.71 -27.41 22.06
N GLN A 17 -20.59 -26.32 22.81
CA GLN A 17 -20.69 -24.94 22.34
C GLN A 17 -19.34 -24.26 22.50
N PHE A 18 -18.92 -23.53 21.47
CA PHE A 18 -17.70 -22.74 21.44
C PHE A 18 -18.03 -21.29 21.72
N GLY A 19 -17.25 -20.63 22.59
CA GLY A 19 -17.38 -19.20 22.85
C GLY A 19 -17.25 -18.41 21.55
N ASN A 20 -18.06 -17.35 21.43
CA ASN A 20 -18.07 -16.46 20.25
C ASN A 20 -18.22 -17.22 18.92
N ALA A 21 -19.06 -18.26 18.89
CA ALA A 21 -19.28 -19.16 17.75
C ALA A 21 -18.00 -19.78 17.16
N GLY A 22 -16.96 -19.96 17.99
CA GLY A 22 -15.71 -20.55 17.54
C GLY A 22 -14.83 -19.62 16.70
N GLN A 23 -15.01 -18.29 16.81
CA GLN A 23 -14.17 -17.31 16.11
C GLN A 23 -12.66 -17.54 16.33
N ASN A 24 -12.28 -18.01 17.52
CA ASN A 24 -10.89 -18.30 17.87
C ASN A 24 -10.71 -19.65 18.59
N LEU A 25 -11.72 -20.52 18.56
CA LEU A 25 -11.70 -21.82 19.23
C LEU A 25 -12.45 -22.84 18.40
N TYR A 26 -11.84 -23.99 18.13
CA TYR A 26 -12.49 -25.07 17.39
C TYR A 26 -12.02 -26.43 17.90
N VAL A 27 -12.72 -27.48 17.47
CA VAL A 27 -12.23 -28.85 17.58
C VAL A 27 -11.74 -29.31 16.21
N SER A 28 -10.46 -29.63 16.13
CA SER A 28 -9.89 -30.15 14.89
C SER A 28 -10.47 -31.51 14.54
N ARG A 29 -10.37 -31.90 13.27
CA ARG A 29 -10.77 -33.23 12.79
C ARG A 29 -10.01 -34.36 13.49
N ALA A 30 -8.79 -34.09 13.99
CA ALA A 30 -8.02 -35.04 14.81
C ALA A 30 -8.59 -35.21 16.23
N GLY A 31 -9.56 -34.38 16.62
CA GLY A 31 -10.21 -34.43 17.92
C GLY A 31 -9.50 -33.62 19.01
N VAL A 32 -8.83 -32.55 18.61
CA VAL A 32 -8.13 -31.63 19.51
C VAL A 32 -8.91 -30.34 19.63
N LEU A 33 -9.37 -30.01 20.83
CA LEU A 33 -9.95 -28.70 21.13
C LEU A 33 -8.81 -27.70 21.36
N GLN A 34 -8.74 -26.66 20.53
CA GLN A 34 -7.63 -25.71 20.53
C GLN A 34 -8.01 -24.34 19.95
N ARG A 35 -7.13 -23.36 20.17
CA ARG A 35 -7.28 -22.01 19.61
C ARG A 35 -6.86 -21.97 18.14
N ILE A 36 -7.45 -21.04 17.38
CA ILE A 36 -7.18 -20.88 15.94
C ILE A 36 -5.98 -19.96 15.73
N HIS A 37 -6.03 -18.75 16.28
CA HIS A 37 -5.01 -17.72 16.04
C HIS A 37 -3.91 -17.79 17.10
N GLN A 38 -2.66 -17.86 16.64
CA GLN A 38 -1.48 -18.05 17.48
C GLN A 38 -0.37 -17.09 17.05
N TYR A 39 0.40 -16.54 17.98
CA TYR A 39 1.34 -15.46 17.66
C TYR A 39 2.77 -15.70 18.12
N ASP A 40 3.05 -16.86 18.71
CA ASP A 40 4.40 -17.29 19.07
C ASP A 40 4.90 -18.25 17.98
N LEU A 41 5.48 -17.69 16.92
CA LEU A 41 5.87 -18.42 15.71
C LEU A 41 7.10 -19.29 15.95
N ASN A 42 7.98 -18.88 16.87
CA ASN A 42 9.20 -19.63 17.19
C ASN A 42 9.10 -20.47 18.48
N GLY A 43 7.99 -20.39 19.21
CA GLY A 43 7.72 -21.18 20.42
C GLY A 43 8.50 -20.72 21.66
N ASN A 44 8.90 -19.45 21.74
CA ASN A 44 9.72 -18.92 22.84
C ASN A 44 8.88 -18.33 24.01
N GLY A 45 7.56 -18.32 23.88
CA GLY A 45 6.61 -17.79 24.86
C GLY A 45 6.35 -16.28 24.77
N TYR A 46 6.85 -15.61 23.72
CA TYR A 46 6.62 -14.18 23.45
C TYR A 46 5.90 -14.00 22.12
N LEU A 47 5.23 -12.86 21.97
CA LEU A 47 4.45 -12.55 20.77
C LEU A 47 5.38 -12.06 19.67
N ASP A 48 5.24 -12.62 18.47
CA ASP A 48 5.95 -12.22 17.26
C ASP A 48 5.09 -11.30 16.38
N LEU A 49 5.73 -10.33 15.72
CA LEU A 49 5.06 -9.34 14.88
C LEU A 49 5.31 -9.61 13.40
N VAL A 50 4.23 -9.74 12.62
CA VAL A 50 4.28 -9.85 11.16
C VAL A 50 3.92 -8.51 10.52
N PHE A 51 4.85 -7.93 9.76
CA PHE A 51 4.62 -6.73 8.95
C PHE A 51 4.57 -7.12 7.47
N CYS A 52 3.41 -6.91 6.85
CA CYS A 52 3.16 -7.25 5.46
C CYS A 52 3.71 -6.15 4.55
N ASN A 53 5.04 -6.13 4.40
CA ASN A 53 5.73 -5.24 3.47
C ASN A 53 5.23 -5.47 2.04
N SER A 54 4.82 -4.40 1.39
CA SER A 54 4.13 -4.49 0.10
C SER A 54 4.70 -3.55 -0.97
N GLN A 55 5.40 -2.49 -0.55
CA GLN A 55 5.87 -1.42 -1.41
C GLN A 55 7.27 -0.94 -1.00
N ASN A 56 8.23 -0.86 -1.91
CA ASN A 56 9.60 -0.41 -1.63
C ASN A 56 10.08 0.65 -2.61
N HIS A 57 9.18 1.17 -3.44
CA HIS A 57 9.45 2.23 -4.39
C HIS A 57 9.37 3.61 -3.74
N GLN A 58 10.02 4.58 -4.36
CA GLN A 58 10.01 5.97 -3.95
C GLN A 58 9.24 6.78 -5.01
N GLU A 59 8.05 7.29 -4.69
CA GLU A 59 7.23 8.08 -5.62
C GLU A 59 7.68 9.55 -5.76
N ARG A 60 8.73 9.93 -5.02
CA ARG A 60 9.24 11.30 -4.93
C ARG A 60 10.78 11.31 -4.92
N PRO A 61 11.43 10.69 -5.91
CA PRO A 61 12.88 10.79 -6.01
C PRO A 61 13.27 12.25 -6.27
N PRO A 62 14.38 12.72 -5.70
CA PRO A 62 14.88 14.06 -6.01
C PRO A 62 15.32 14.14 -7.47
N ALA A 63 15.42 15.36 -8.00
CA ALA A 63 16.14 15.58 -9.25
C ALA A 63 17.65 15.32 -9.01
N PHE A 64 18.29 14.64 -9.96
CA PHE A 64 19.73 14.33 -9.86
C PHE A 64 20.54 15.31 -10.69
N VAL A 65 21.59 15.89 -10.09
CA VAL A 65 22.51 16.82 -10.75
C VAL A 65 23.91 16.22 -10.76
N TYR A 66 24.50 16.08 -11.95
CA TYR A 66 25.84 15.55 -12.16
C TYR A 66 26.79 16.63 -12.71
N ASP A 67 27.86 16.94 -11.98
CA ASP A 67 28.80 18.03 -12.28
C ASP A 67 30.01 17.62 -13.15
N ASP A 68 30.50 16.38 -13.01
CA ASP A 68 31.58 15.78 -13.79
C ASP A 68 31.17 14.39 -14.35
N PRO A 69 30.13 14.34 -15.19
CA PRO A 69 29.45 13.09 -15.55
C PRO A 69 30.32 12.10 -16.34
N LEU A 70 31.41 12.55 -16.96
CA LEU A 70 32.33 11.69 -17.73
C LEU A 70 33.56 11.22 -16.93
N GLY A 71 33.84 11.85 -15.79
CA GLY A 71 34.99 11.59 -14.93
C GLY A 71 34.60 10.82 -13.67
N ALA A 72 34.71 11.46 -12.50
CA ALA A 72 34.38 10.81 -11.22
C ALA A 72 32.87 10.82 -10.89
N ALA A 73 32.06 11.55 -11.67
CA ALA A 73 30.61 11.71 -11.53
C ALA A 73 30.16 11.89 -10.06
N HIS A 74 30.18 13.13 -9.56
CA HIS A 74 29.54 13.45 -8.30
C HIS A 74 28.05 13.76 -8.54
N ARG A 75 27.17 13.09 -7.76
CA ARG A 75 25.72 13.26 -7.82
C ARG A 75 25.25 14.10 -6.65
N ALA A 76 24.73 15.28 -6.93
CA ALA A 76 23.93 16.06 -5.98
C ALA A 76 22.43 15.75 -6.17
N GLU A 77 21.66 15.86 -5.10
CA GLU A 77 20.22 15.60 -5.09
C GLU A 77 19.48 16.90 -4.72
N LEU A 78 18.53 17.31 -5.55
CA LEU A 78 17.65 18.45 -5.28
C LEU A 78 16.24 17.92 -4.99
N PRO A 79 15.64 18.24 -3.83
CA PRO A 79 14.31 17.75 -3.50
C PRO A 79 13.30 18.00 -4.61
N ALA A 80 12.49 17.00 -4.88
CA ALA A 80 11.40 17.07 -5.83
C ALA A 80 10.22 16.29 -5.26
N GLU A 81 9.03 16.86 -5.33
CA GLU A 81 7.82 16.23 -4.79
C GLU A 81 6.97 15.68 -5.94
N GLY A 82 7.54 14.77 -6.74
CA GLY A 82 6.88 14.24 -7.93
C GLY A 82 7.07 15.14 -9.16
N ALA A 83 8.32 15.58 -9.37
CA ALA A 83 8.69 16.33 -10.56
C ALA A 83 8.39 15.50 -11.81
N TRP A 84 7.85 16.16 -12.83
CA TRP A 84 7.47 15.55 -14.10
C TRP A 84 8.23 16.17 -15.27
N THR A 85 8.59 17.44 -15.11
CA THR A 85 9.18 18.26 -16.14
C THR A 85 10.10 19.31 -15.54
N GLY A 86 10.90 19.96 -16.38
CA GLY A 86 11.69 21.10 -15.96
C GLY A 86 12.22 21.92 -17.13
N ALA A 87 12.75 23.09 -16.80
CA ALA A 87 13.43 24.00 -17.70
C ALA A 87 14.67 24.59 -17.02
N VAL A 88 15.66 24.96 -17.82
CA VAL A 88 16.88 25.63 -17.36
C VAL A 88 17.03 26.95 -18.09
N ALA A 89 17.24 28.03 -17.34
CA ALA A 89 17.51 29.36 -17.86
C ALA A 89 18.13 30.22 -16.75
N ASP A 90 18.95 31.21 -17.09
CA ASP A 90 19.35 32.29 -16.18
C ASP A 90 18.17 33.26 -16.01
N LEU A 91 17.36 33.06 -14.96
CA LEU A 91 16.10 33.80 -14.79
C LEU A 91 16.36 35.21 -14.23
N ASN A 92 17.47 35.42 -13.54
CA ASN A 92 17.78 36.67 -12.85
C ASN A 92 18.94 37.46 -13.49
N ASN A 93 19.50 36.95 -14.60
CA ASN A 93 20.66 37.49 -15.33
C ASN A 93 21.94 37.62 -14.48
N ASP A 94 22.18 36.70 -13.56
CA ASP A 94 23.40 36.68 -12.75
C ASP A 94 24.54 35.87 -13.37
N GLY A 95 24.29 35.24 -14.52
CA GLY A 95 25.22 34.42 -15.29
C GLY A 95 25.28 32.96 -14.85
N TYR A 96 24.43 32.54 -13.91
CA TYR A 96 24.28 31.16 -13.48
C TYR A 96 22.92 30.62 -13.93
N ASP A 97 22.91 29.43 -14.50
CA ASP A 97 21.65 28.82 -14.91
C ASP A 97 20.82 28.42 -13.67
N ASP A 98 19.53 28.75 -13.69
CA ASP A 98 18.54 28.34 -12.70
C ASP A 98 17.76 27.12 -13.20
N LEU A 99 17.29 26.28 -12.28
CA LEU A 99 16.46 25.11 -12.58
C LEU A 99 15.03 25.34 -12.12
N VAL A 100 14.08 25.20 -13.03
CA VAL A 100 12.64 25.17 -12.72
C VAL A 100 12.15 23.74 -12.82
N LEU A 101 11.53 23.22 -11.76
CA LEU A 101 10.89 21.91 -11.73
C LEU A 101 9.37 22.07 -11.62
N GLY A 102 8.65 21.43 -12.55
CA GLY A 102 7.19 21.31 -12.51
C GLY A 102 6.77 19.99 -11.85
N MET A 103 5.94 20.08 -10.81
CA MET A 103 5.45 18.92 -10.05
C MET A 103 4.05 18.54 -10.54
N ARG A 104 3.80 17.23 -10.72
CA ARG A 104 2.50 16.73 -11.20
C ARG A 104 1.65 16.18 -10.06
N HIS A 105 2.13 15.14 -9.40
CA HIS A 105 1.45 14.47 -8.30
C HIS A 105 2.48 13.82 -7.38
N ASN A 106 2.27 13.87 -6.07
CA ASN A 106 3.23 13.34 -5.10
C ASN A 106 2.77 12.00 -4.48
N GLY A 107 1.72 11.34 -4.96
CA GLY A 107 1.19 10.12 -4.31
C GLY A 107 0.18 10.38 -3.18
N ILE A 108 -0.13 11.65 -2.91
CA ILE A 108 -1.24 12.05 -2.01
C ILE A 108 -2.14 13.05 -2.71
N ARG A 109 -1.56 14.11 -3.26
CA ARG A 109 -2.30 15.26 -3.80
C ARG A 109 -1.66 15.81 -5.08
N PRO A 110 -2.46 16.38 -5.99
CA PRO A 110 -2.00 17.01 -7.23
C PRO A 110 -1.79 18.53 -7.13
N ASP A 111 -2.17 19.16 -6.02
CA ASP A 111 -2.13 20.62 -5.81
C ASP A 111 -0.74 21.14 -5.39
N LEU A 112 0.30 20.71 -6.11
CA LEU A 112 1.70 20.97 -5.80
C LEU A 112 2.19 22.29 -6.39
N ASN A 113 3.27 22.82 -5.83
CA ASN A 113 3.97 23.99 -6.37
C ASN A 113 5.09 23.54 -7.31
N ALA A 114 5.34 24.32 -8.36
CA ALA A 114 6.62 24.29 -9.05
C ALA A 114 7.72 24.86 -8.14
N ILE A 115 8.95 24.37 -8.28
CA ILE A 115 10.11 24.84 -7.50
C ILE A 115 11.15 25.43 -8.46
N ILE A 116 11.64 26.62 -8.14
CA ILE A 116 12.79 27.25 -8.78
C ILE A 116 13.98 27.08 -7.84
N TYR A 117 15.06 26.49 -8.33
CA TYR A 117 16.37 26.45 -7.68
C TYR A 117 17.31 27.43 -8.37
N TYR A 118 17.69 28.48 -7.66
CA TYR A 118 18.56 29.51 -8.23
C TYR A 118 20.02 29.06 -8.26
N GLY A 119 20.63 29.20 -9.43
CA GLY A 119 22.04 29.01 -9.70
C GLY A 119 22.91 29.96 -8.89
N ALA A 120 24.16 29.57 -8.68
CA ALA A 120 25.16 30.34 -7.95
C ALA A 120 26.56 29.76 -8.20
N PRO A 121 27.65 30.45 -7.80
CA PRO A 121 29.00 29.90 -7.91
C PRO A 121 29.21 28.56 -7.19
N ASP A 122 28.45 28.30 -6.12
CA ASP A 122 28.44 27.05 -5.36
C ASP A 122 27.44 26.01 -5.89
N GLY A 123 26.79 26.27 -7.03
CA GLY A 123 25.79 25.41 -7.67
C GLY A 123 24.37 25.60 -7.14
N MET A 124 23.44 24.80 -7.69
CA MET A 124 22.03 24.78 -7.26
C MET A 124 21.89 24.06 -5.92
N SER A 125 21.05 24.61 -5.01
CA SER A 125 20.76 23.99 -3.71
C SER A 125 19.47 24.51 -3.09
N GLU A 126 18.95 23.82 -2.08
CA GLU A 126 17.77 24.23 -1.30
C GLU A 126 17.92 25.59 -0.58
N ARG A 127 19.16 26.11 -0.45
CA ARG A 127 19.43 27.40 0.18
C ARG A 127 18.83 28.57 -0.60
N ARG A 128 18.69 28.43 -1.91
CA ARG A 128 18.22 29.48 -2.83
C ARG A 128 17.10 28.91 -3.69
N GLN A 129 15.88 28.91 -3.16
CA GLN A 129 14.72 28.42 -3.90
C GLN A 129 13.48 29.29 -3.71
N GLN A 130 12.56 29.19 -4.66
CA GLN A 130 11.23 29.79 -4.61
C GLN A 130 10.18 28.79 -5.11
N GLN A 131 8.95 28.88 -4.59
CA GLN A 131 7.83 28.07 -5.04
C GLN A 131 6.77 28.91 -5.74
N LEU A 132 6.19 28.36 -6.82
CA LEU A 132 5.09 28.97 -7.57
C LEU A 132 3.88 28.03 -7.61
N PRO A 133 2.65 28.50 -7.34
CA PRO A 133 1.45 27.66 -7.37
C PRO A 133 1.11 27.25 -8.80
N VAL A 134 1.41 25.99 -9.14
CA VAL A 134 1.22 25.38 -10.47
C VAL A 134 0.83 23.91 -10.26
N PRO A 135 -0.44 23.64 -9.89
CA PRO A 135 -0.90 22.28 -9.64
C PRO A 135 -0.90 21.44 -10.94
N GLU A 136 -0.71 20.13 -10.85
CA GLU A 136 -0.71 19.22 -12.01
C GLU A 136 0.12 19.74 -13.19
N CYS A 137 1.37 20.13 -12.95
CA CYS A 137 2.23 20.68 -13.98
C CYS A 137 2.66 19.58 -14.97
N GLU A 138 2.28 19.72 -16.24
CA GLU A 138 2.62 18.79 -17.33
C GLU A 138 3.88 19.21 -18.10
N SER A 139 4.12 20.52 -18.21
CA SER A 139 5.27 21.06 -18.94
C SER A 139 5.59 22.49 -18.49
N VAL A 140 6.84 22.91 -18.65
CA VAL A 140 7.31 24.28 -18.37
C VAL A 140 8.26 24.75 -19.46
N ALA A 141 8.14 26.01 -19.85
CA ALA A 141 9.07 26.72 -20.71
C ALA A 141 9.44 28.08 -20.11
N ALA A 142 10.69 28.51 -20.34
CA ALA A 142 11.18 29.84 -19.99
C ALA A 142 11.50 30.62 -21.27
N GLY A 143 11.17 31.90 -21.33
CA GLY A 143 11.46 32.76 -22.49
C GLY A 143 11.23 34.24 -22.23
N ASP A 144 11.95 35.11 -22.95
CA ASP A 144 11.79 36.56 -22.95
C ASP A 144 10.73 37.00 -23.97
N PHE A 145 9.47 36.69 -23.67
CA PHE A 145 8.35 36.90 -24.60
C PHE A 145 7.99 38.38 -24.84
N ASP A 146 8.46 39.28 -23.97
CA ASP A 146 8.22 40.74 -24.05
C ASP A 146 9.50 41.55 -24.33
N GLY A 147 10.64 40.89 -24.53
CA GLY A 147 11.91 41.49 -24.92
C GLY A 147 12.51 42.39 -23.85
N ASN A 148 12.13 42.20 -22.58
CA ASN A 148 12.58 43.01 -21.46
C ASN A 148 13.89 42.50 -20.83
N GLY A 149 14.41 41.37 -21.34
CA GLY A 149 15.61 40.70 -20.89
C GLY A 149 15.42 39.83 -19.65
N ARG A 150 14.23 39.68 -19.09
CA ARG A 150 13.95 38.81 -17.92
C ARG A 150 12.98 37.71 -18.35
N PRO A 151 13.45 36.45 -18.48
CA PRO A 151 12.60 35.35 -18.90
C PRO A 151 11.36 35.19 -18.02
N ALA A 152 10.19 35.09 -18.64
CA ALA A 152 8.96 34.68 -17.97
C ALA A 152 8.84 33.15 -18.01
N LEU A 153 7.93 32.59 -17.19
CA LEU A 153 7.68 31.15 -17.14
C LEU A 153 6.26 30.85 -17.61
N ALA A 154 6.15 29.94 -18.57
CA ALA A 154 4.89 29.37 -19.04
C ALA A 154 4.77 27.92 -18.57
N PHE A 155 3.66 27.58 -17.92
CA PHE A 155 3.38 26.25 -17.40
C PHE A 155 2.10 25.69 -18.01
N ALA A 156 2.12 24.42 -18.44
CA ALA A 156 0.92 23.67 -18.75
C ALA A 156 0.40 23.04 -17.46
N SER A 157 -0.82 23.38 -17.05
CA SER A 157 -1.37 23.03 -15.73
C SER A 157 -2.90 22.91 -15.81
N GLN A 158 -3.46 21.79 -15.35
CA GLN A 158 -4.91 21.55 -15.30
C GLN A 158 -5.65 21.81 -16.64
N GLY A 159 -5.00 21.51 -17.77
CA GLY A 159 -5.57 21.73 -19.10
C GLY A 159 -5.59 23.19 -19.58
N ALA A 160 -4.94 24.10 -18.86
CA ALA A 160 -4.74 25.50 -19.24
C ALA A 160 -3.26 25.87 -19.22
N LEU A 161 -2.92 27.08 -19.68
CA LEU A 161 -1.58 27.62 -19.59
C LEU A 161 -1.50 28.71 -18.52
N ARG A 162 -0.66 28.50 -17.51
CA ARG A 162 -0.37 29.49 -16.48
C ARG A 162 0.92 30.22 -16.78
N PHE A 163 0.88 31.54 -16.80
CA PHE A 163 2.00 32.39 -17.17
C PHE A 163 2.43 33.30 -16.02
N TYR A 164 3.72 33.24 -15.66
CA TYR A 164 4.35 34.09 -14.64
C TYR A 164 5.33 35.05 -15.29
N SER A 165 5.02 36.34 -15.25
CA SER A 165 5.94 37.41 -15.63
C SER A 165 6.73 37.90 -14.42
N GLN A 166 7.97 38.34 -14.65
CA GLN A 166 8.80 38.91 -13.59
C GLN A 166 8.48 40.38 -13.33
N SER A 167 8.40 40.73 -12.05
CA SER A 167 8.38 42.11 -11.58
C SER A 167 9.80 42.60 -11.25
N GLU A 168 9.94 43.84 -10.77
CA GLU A 168 11.20 44.31 -10.16
C GLU A 168 11.61 43.50 -8.92
N LEU A 169 10.67 42.77 -8.30
CA LEU A 169 10.90 41.87 -7.18
C LEU A 169 11.15 40.42 -7.62
N GLY A 170 11.23 40.15 -8.92
CA GLY A 170 11.28 38.79 -9.49
C GLY A 170 9.89 38.17 -9.62
N PHE A 171 9.80 36.84 -9.52
CA PHE A 171 8.53 36.12 -9.57
C PHE A 171 7.73 36.34 -8.28
N GLU A 172 6.45 36.70 -8.43
CA GLU A 172 5.54 36.87 -7.31
C GLU A 172 4.49 35.73 -7.37
N PRO A 173 4.33 34.89 -6.32
CA PRO A 173 3.48 33.69 -6.40
C PRO A 173 2.00 33.92 -6.71
N GLN A 174 1.49 35.15 -6.53
CA GLN A 174 0.10 35.53 -6.81
C GLN A 174 -0.07 36.33 -8.11
N ARG A 175 1.03 36.57 -8.84
CA ARG A 175 1.04 37.37 -10.06
C ARG A 175 1.24 36.48 -11.27
N PHE A 176 0.16 35.81 -11.67
CA PHE A 176 0.10 35.01 -12.87
C PHE A 176 -1.16 35.33 -13.68
N VAL A 177 -1.15 34.88 -14.93
CA VAL A 177 -2.30 34.91 -15.84
C VAL A 177 -2.55 33.49 -16.31
N ASP A 178 -3.79 33.02 -16.18
CA ASP A 178 -4.22 31.77 -16.80
C ASP A 178 -4.81 32.09 -18.19
N LEU A 179 -4.26 31.45 -19.21
CA LEU A 179 -4.68 31.52 -20.59
C LEU A 179 -5.40 30.22 -20.95
N ASP A 180 -6.54 30.34 -21.62
CA ASP A 180 -7.35 29.21 -22.10
C ASP A 180 -6.71 28.54 -23.32
N ILE A 181 -5.56 27.92 -23.07
CA ILE A 181 -4.76 27.17 -24.04
C ILE A 181 -4.57 25.77 -23.48
N ALA A 182 -5.19 24.78 -24.12
CA ALA A 182 -4.95 23.37 -23.80
C ALA A 182 -3.54 22.96 -24.27
N ALA A 183 -2.62 22.85 -23.32
CA ALA A 183 -1.23 22.48 -23.54
C ALA A 183 -0.88 21.18 -22.83
N GLU A 184 -0.13 20.31 -23.51
CA GLU A 184 0.49 19.12 -22.92
C GLU A 184 2.01 19.29 -22.83
N GLN A 185 2.63 19.85 -23.87
CA GLN A 185 4.07 20.13 -23.91
C GLN A 185 4.34 21.56 -24.39
N LEU A 186 5.33 22.19 -23.78
CA LEU A 186 5.74 23.56 -24.03
C LEU A 186 7.23 23.62 -24.38
N THR A 187 7.59 24.54 -25.26
CA THR A 187 8.96 25.01 -25.45
C THR A 187 8.93 26.43 -25.98
N ALA A 188 10.02 27.18 -25.83
CA ALA A 188 10.08 28.59 -26.20
C ALA A 188 11.40 28.95 -26.91
N GLY A 189 11.33 29.99 -27.74
CA GLY A 189 12.47 30.60 -28.43
C GLY A 189 12.01 31.53 -29.55
N ASP A 190 12.84 32.50 -29.93
CA ASP A 190 12.57 33.43 -31.05
C ASP A 190 12.54 32.70 -32.41
N LEU A 191 11.34 32.42 -32.94
CA LEU A 191 11.14 31.62 -34.15
C LEU A 191 11.07 32.47 -35.42
N ASP A 192 10.67 33.74 -35.33
CA ASP A 192 10.58 34.64 -36.50
C ASP A 192 11.73 35.66 -36.58
N GLY A 193 12.61 35.69 -35.58
CA GLY A 193 13.80 36.52 -35.50
C GLY A 193 13.48 37.99 -35.23
N ASP A 194 12.36 38.28 -34.56
CA ASP A 194 11.93 39.62 -34.20
C ASP A 194 12.47 40.11 -32.84
N GLY A 195 13.17 39.24 -32.11
CA GLY A 195 13.80 39.51 -30.82
C GLY A 195 12.90 39.27 -29.61
N PHE A 196 11.71 38.71 -29.80
CA PHE A 196 10.85 38.22 -28.73
C PHE A 196 10.82 36.69 -28.79
N ASP A 197 10.95 36.02 -27.65
CA ASP A 197 10.75 34.57 -27.65
C ASP A 197 9.29 34.25 -27.97
N ASP A 198 9.07 33.20 -28.76
CA ASP A 198 7.76 32.66 -29.10
C ASP A 198 7.47 31.39 -28.29
N LEU A 199 6.20 31.11 -28.03
CA LEU A 199 5.78 29.93 -27.28
C LEU A 199 5.21 28.86 -28.21
N VAL A 200 5.86 27.71 -28.29
CA VAL A 200 5.36 26.52 -28.98
C VAL A 200 4.54 25.69 -28.01
N VAL A 201 3.31 25.39 -28.41
CA VAL A 201 2.37 24.56 -27.65
C VAL A 201 2.04 23.32 -28.45
N ARG A 202 2.31 22.16 -27.87
CA ARG A 202 1.78 20.88 -28.34
C ARG A 202 0.60 20.48 -27.46
N SER A 203 -0.55 20.30 -28.09
CA SER A 203 -1.79 19.85 -27.44
C SER A 203 -1.77 18.35 -27.13
N VAL A 204 -2.70 17.91 -26.28
CA VAL A 204 -2.91 16.48 -25.93
C VAL A 204 -3.18 15.61 -27.17
N GLU A 205 -3.85 16.17 -28.17
CA GLU A 205 -4.13 15.48 -29.44
C GLU A 205 -2.92 15.47 -30.39
N GLY A 206 -1.80 16.07 -29.99
CA GLY A 206 -0.56 16.17 -30.77
C GLY A 206 -0.53 17.32 -31.78
N GLY A 207 -1.58 18.13 -31.87
CA GLY A 207 -1.58 19.37 -32.67
C GLY A 207 -0.57 20.38 -32.13
N VAL A 208 0.09 21.12 -33.02
CA VAL A 208 1.15 22.10 -32.67
C VAL A 208 0.71 23.50 -33.10
N SER A 209 0.79 24.44 -32.17
CA SER A 209 0.53 25.86 -32.38
C SER A 209 1.68 26.70 -31.84
N VAL A 210 1.90 27.86 -32.45
CA VAL A 210 2.86 28.85 -31.96
C VAL A 210 2.12 30.11 -31.60
N TYR A 211 2.37 30.61 -30.40
CA TYR A 211 1.90 31.90 -29.91
C TYR A 211 3.08 32.87 -29.98
N TRP A 212 2.94 33.89 -30.82
CA TRP A 212 4.04 34.78 -31.16
C TRP A 212 4.26 35.82 -30.06
N GLY A 213 5.52 36.02 -29.67
CA GLY A 213 5.99 37.05 -28.76
C GLY A 213 5.78 38.47 -29.30
N GLY A 214 6.02 39.45 -28.45
CA GLY A 214 5.92 40.86 -28.81
C GLY A 214 5.90 41.78 -27.59
N PRO A 215 5.78 43.12 -27.78
CA PRO A 215 5.98 44.09 -26.71
C PRO A 215 5.07 43.96 -25.47
N ASP A 216 3.93 43.27 -25.61
CA ASP A 216 2.97 43.01 -24.53
C ASP A 216 3.06 41.56 -24.00
N GLY A 217 4.11 40.79 -24.36
CA GLY A 217 4.23 39.36 -24.07
C GLY A 217 3.36 38.49 -24.98
N ILE A 218 3.05 37.26 -24.55
CA ILE A 218 2.19 36.31 -25.29
C ILE A 218 0.74 36.81 -25.40
N ASN A 219 0.15 36.70 -26.60
CA ASN A 219 -1.24 37.09 -26.88
C ASN A 219 -1.99 36.01 -27.69
N LEU A 220 -3.19 35.64 -27.26
CA LEU A 220 -4.02 34.58 -27.88
C LEU A 220 -4.45 34.86 -29.32
N GLU A 221 -4.58 36.13 -29.71
CA GLU A 221 -4.94 36.51 -31.08
C GLU A 221 -3.73 36.45 -32.03
N ARG A 222 -2.51 36.41 -31.48
CA ARG A 222 -1.26 36.26 -32.24
C ARG A 222 -0.80 34.81 -32.19
N ALA A 223 -1.57 33.91 -32.79
CA ALA A 223 -1.23 32.50 -32.86
C ALA A 223 -1.31 31.96 -34.29
N THR A 224 -0.40 31.04 -34.63
CA THR A 224 -0.49 30.23 -35.85
C THR A 224 -0.64 28.77 -35.45
N VAL A 225 -1.69 28.11 -35.97
CA VAL A 225 -1.88 26.66 -35.82
C VAL A 225 -1.23 25.98 -37.01
N PHE A 226 -0.23 25.14 -36.76
CA PHE A 226 0.61 24.56 -37.81
C PHE A 226 0.31 23.08 -38.11
N TYR A 227 -0.22 22.34 -37.15
CA TYR A 227 -0.40 20.89 -37.29
C TYR A 227 -1.73 20.40 -36.71
N GLN A 228 -2.44 19.54 -37.46
CA GLN A 228 -3.66 18.84 -37.04
C GLN A 228 -3.32 17.44 -36.48
N PRO A 229 -4.12 16.91 -35.53
CA PRO A 229 -3.80 15.72 -34.72
C PRO A 229 -3.25 14.51 -35.50
N ASP A 230 -2.20 13.88 -34.98
CA ASP A 230 -1.72 12.59 -35.49
C ASP A 230 -2.64 11.47 -35.00
N THR A 231 -3.63 11.11 -35.81
CA THR A 231 -4.58 10.03 -35.48
C THR A 231 -3.95 8.62 -35.56
N GLU A 232 -2.74 8.46 -36.11
CA GLU A 232 -2.11 7.13 -36.28
C GLU A 232 -1.39 6.64 -35.02
N ARG A 233 -0.98 7.56 -34.13
CA ARG A 233 -0.25 7.24 -32.89
C ARG A 233 -1.15 7.05 -31.68
N ALA A 234 -2.48 7.07 -31.85
CA ALA A 234 -3.46 6.71 -30.83
C ALA A 234 -3.27 5.25 -30.44
N ARG A 235 -2.32 4.98 -29.54
CA ARG A 235 -2.29 3.70 -28.83
C ARG A 235 -3.59 3.66 -28.02
N PRO A 236 -4.35 2.54 -28.06
CA PRO A 236 -5.38 2.37 -27.05
C PRO A 236 -4.68 2.54 -25.70
N SER A 237 -5.18 3.47 -24.88
CA SER A 237 -4.80 3.50 -23.47
C SER A 237 -5.04 2.09 -22.97
N GLU A 238 -3.99 1.38 -22.55
CA GLU A 238 -4.22 0.21 -21.71
C GLU A 238 -5.07 0.73 -20.55
N PRO A 239 -6.22 0.11 -20.26
CA PRO A 239 -7.05 0.58 -19.17
C PRO A 239 -6.16 0.62 -17.93
N ALA A 240 -5.98 1.83 -17.38
CA ALA A 240 -5.25 1.98 -16.14
C ALA A 240 -5.96 1.08 -15.12
N VAL A 241 -5.28 0.05 -14.64
CA VAL A 241 -5.74 -0.66 -13.46
C VAL A 241 -5.66 0.38 -12.36
N GLN A 242 -6.81 0.88 -11.89
CA GLN A 242 -6.99 2.11 -11.09
C GLN A 242 -6.11 2.24 -9.82
N TYR A 243 -5.37 1.20 -9.47
CA TYR A 243 -4.66 1.05 -8.21
C TYR A 243 -3.29 0.37 -8.31
N ALA A 244 -2.89 -0.09 -9.51
CA ALA A 244 -1.47 -0.26 -9.74
C ALA A 244 -0.88 1.14 -9.85
N GLU A 245 0.32 1.35 -9.33
CA GLU A 245 1.04 2.59 -9.60
C GLU A 245 1.29 2.72 -11.09
N HIS A 246 0.37 3.40 -11.74
CA HIS A 246 0.35 3.55 -13.17
C HIS A 246 1.35 4.62 -13.53
N VAL A 247 2.48 4.16 -14.04
CA VAL A 247 3.52 5.03 -14.56
C VAL A 247 3.22 5.28 -16.03
N GLU A 248 2.72 6.48 -16.32
CA GLU A 248 2.38 6.89 -17.68
C GLU A 248 3.64 6.83 -18.58
N GLU A 249 3.47 6.32 -19.80
CA GLU A 249 4.55 6.23 -20.78
C GLU A 249 4.95 7.61 -21.30
N ALA A 250 6.23 7.79 -21.61
CA ALA A 250 6.73 9.06 -22.14
C ALA A 250 6.08 9.42 -23.48
N LYS A 251 5.68 10.68 -23.61
CA LYS A 251 5.07 11.26 -24.81
C LYS A 251 6.06 12.11 -25.59
N PRO A 252 5.83 12.36 -26.90
CA PRO A 252 6.73 13.20 -27.68
C PRO A 252 6.76 14.64 -27.15
N LEU A 253 7.96 15.16 -26.97
CA LEU A 253 8.21 16.51 -26.49
C LEU A 253 8.00 17.54 -27.61
N ALA A 254 7.57 18.74 -27.24
CA ALA A 254 7.66 19.89 -28.12
C ALA A 254 9.15 20.30 -28.23
N GLY A 255 9.67 20.44 -29.44
CA GLY A 255 11.08 20.74 -29.67
C GLY A 255 11.29 21.84 -30.71
N ILE A 256 12.26 22.71 -30.44
CA ILE A 256 12.80 23.69 -31.39
C ILE A 256 14.26 23.33 -31.60
N VAL A 257 14.68 23.23 -32.85
CA VAL A 257 16.08 23.02 -33.22
C VAL A 257 16.51 24.05 -34.26
N HIS A 258 17.76 24.52 -34.20
CA HIS A 258 18.27 25.54 -35.10
C HIS A 258 19.21 24.93 -36.12
N LEU A 259 18.77 24.80 -37.37
CA LEU A 259 19.60 24.28 -38.47
C LEU A 259 20.05 25.43 -39.35
N ASN A 260 21.36 25.57 -39.53
CA ASN A 260 21.97 26.66 -40.31
C ASN A 260 21.48 28.07 -39.88
N GLY A 261 21.24 28.25 -38.58
CA GLY A 261 20.72 29.50 -38.00
C GLY A 261 19.23 29.77 -38.27
N LEU A 262 18.48 28.80 -38.80
CA LEU A 262 17.02 28.88 -38.95
C LEU A 262 16.32 27.97 -37.93
N PRO A 263 15.32 28.46 -37.18
CA PRO A 263 14.56 27.65 -36.26
C PRO A 263 13.66 26.66 -37.00
N HIS A 264 13.58 25.44 -36.50
CA HIS A 264 12.72 24.37 -37.01
C HIS A 264 11.90 23.78 -35.87
N LEU A 265 10.61 23.54 -36.15
CA LEU A 265 9.73 22.80 -35.25
C LEU A 265 9.93 21.29 -35.44
N PHE A 266 10.08 20.59 -34.32
CA PHE A 266 10.10 19.13 -34.28
C PHE A 266 8.69 18.56 -34.29
N LEU A 267 8.36 17.82 -35.35
CA LEU A 267 7.06 17.20 -35.56
C LEU A 267 7.24 15.67 -35.71
N PRO A 268 7.27 14.93 -34.59
CA PRO A 268 7.42 13.48 -34.62
C PRO A 268 6.13 12.79 -35.08
N ARG A 269 6.25 11.83 -35.99
CA ARG A 269 5.18 10.93 -36.45
C ARG A 269 5.49 9.49 -36.07
N SER A 270 4.57 8.57 -36.34
CA SER A 270 4.72 7.15 -35.99
C SER A 270 5.97 6.49 -36.59
N HIS A 271 6.32 6.83 -37.84
CA HIS A 271 7.41 6.20 -38.62
C HIS A 271 8.43 7.19 -39.19
N SER A 272 8.25 8.49 -38.95
CA SER A 272 9.13 9.54 -39.46
C SER A 272 9.18 10.73 -38.50
N VAL A 273 10.17 11.59 -38.70
CA VAL A 273 10.30 12.90 -38.06
C VAL A 273 10.32 13.96 -39.14
N SER A 274 9.51 15.00 -38.95
CA SER A 274 9.56 16.20 -39.79
C SER A 274 10.16 17.35 -38.98
N LEU A 275 11.18 18.00 -39.52
CA LEU A 275 11.72 19.26 -39.01
C LEU A 275 11.27 20.38 -39.96
N ALA A 276 10.29 21.18 -39.53
CA ALA A 276 9.70 22.21 -40.37
C ALA A 276 10.33 23.58 -40.06
N PRO A 277 11.06 24.21 -41.01
CA PRO A 277 11.63 25.53 -40.78
C PRO A 277 10.53 26.57 -40.58
N VAL A 278 10.72 27.47 -39.62
CA VAL A 278 9.84 28.61 -39.40
C VAL A 278 10.42 29.82 -40.11
N GLY A 279 9.66 30.38 -41.05
CA GLY A 279 10.02 31.60 -41.75
C GLY A 279 9.73 32.85 -40.92
N LYS A 280 10.45 33.94 -41.18
CA LYS A 280 10.19 35.27 -40.59
C LYS A 280 8.79 35.81 -40.88
N ASP A 281 8.13 35.27 -41.89
CA ASP A 281 6.74 35.55 -42.23
C ASP A 281 5.74 34.71 -41.42
N ARG A 282 6.20 33.97 -40.40
CA ARG A 282 5.41 33.14 -39.49
C ARG A 282 4.72 31.96 -40.18
N HIS A 283 5.29 31.49 -41.31
CA HIS A 283 4.83 30.32 -42.04
C HIS A 283 5.88 29.21 -42.01
N LEU A 284 5.43 27.95 -42.09
CA LEU A 284 6.34 26.82 -42.25
C LEU A 284 6.84 26.72 -43.69
N GLY A 285 8.16 26.58 -43.83
CA GLY A 285 8.78 26.19 -45.09
C GLY A 285 8.70 24.67 -45.33
N PRO A 286 9.27 24.19 -46.44
CA PRO A 286 9.30 22.75 -46.76
C PRO A 286 10.07 21.99 -45.67
N PRO A 287 9.46 20.99 -45.01
CA PRO A 287 10.11 20.27 -43.92
C PRO A 287 11.20 19.33 -44.42
N LEU A 288 12.24 19.16 -43.59
CA LEU A 288 13.15 18.02 -43.70
C LEU A 288 12.45 16.80 -43.11
N GLU A 289 12.25 15.76 -43.92
CA GLU A 289 11.63 14.50 -43.50
C GLU A 289 12.72 13.43 -43.35
N LEU A 290 12.72 12.74 -42.21
CA LEU A 290 13.66 11.65 -41.91
C LEU A 290 12.89 10.42 -41.42
N TYR A 291 13.23 9.24 -41.95
CA TYR A 291 12.73 7.98 -41.42
C TYR A 291 13.26 7.74 -40.01
N CYS A 292 12.37 7.68 -39.02
CA CYS A 292 12.67 7.33 -37.63
C CYS A 292 11.37 6.94 -36.94
N SER A 293 11.28 5.70 -36.47
CA SER A 293 10.05 5.21 -35.84
C SER A 293 10.03 5.53 -34.35
N GLN A 294 8.87 5.95 -33.84
CA GLN A 294 8.64 6.24 -32.43
C GLN A 294 9.62 7.25 -31.81
N ALA A 295 9.96 8.31 -32.54
CA ALA A 295 10.73 9.43 -31.99
C ALA A 295 9.94 10.15 -30.88
N LEU A 296 10.66 10.60 -29.85
CA LEU A 296 10.11 11.30 -28.68
C LEU A 296 10.75 12.66 -28.45
N ALA A 297 12.05 12.79 -28.69
CA ALA A 297 12.77 14.05 -28.52
C ALA A 297 13.91 14.18 -29.54
N VAL A 298 14.41 15.40 -29.68
CA VAL A 298 15.46 15.75 -30.64
C VAL A 298 16.43 16.76 -30.02
N ALA A 299 17.70 16.63 -30.37
CA ALA A 299 18.74 17.59 -30.05
C ALA A 299 19.69 17.77 -31.24
N LEU A 300 20.40 18.91 -31.26
CA LEU A 300 21.45 19.21 -32.23
C LEU A 300 22.77 19.50 -31.52
N GLY A 301 23.86 19.12 -32.17
CA GLY A 301 25.20 19.59 -31.86
C GLY A 301 26.24 18.91 -32.75
N ASP A 302 27.42 19.51 -32.86
CA ASP A 302 28.53 18.95 -33.65
C ASP A 302 29.18 17.76 -32.90
N VAL A 303 28.62 16.56 -33.08
CA VAL A 303 29.02 15.34 -32.35
C VAL A 303 30.36 14.82 -32.87
N ASN A 304 30.69 15.00 -34.14
CA ASN A 304 31.97 14.54 -34.70
C ASN A 304 33.06 15.63 -34.80
N GLY A 305 32.75 16.88 -34.45
CA GLY A 305 33.69 18.01 -34.49
C GLY A 305 34.07 18.47 -35.91
N ASP A 306 33.21 18.24 -36.91
CA ASP A 306 33.43 18.59 -38.32
C ASP A 306 32.91 19.99 -38.70
N GLY A 307 32.26 20.67 -37.76
CA GLY A 307 31.69 22.00 -37.90
C GLY A 307 30.27 22.05 -38.46
N TYR A 308 29.61 20.90 -38.65
CA TYR A 308 28.18 20.82 -38.97
C TYR A 308 27.40 20.25 -37.78
N ASP A 309 26.18 20.75 -37.57
CA ASP A 309 25.31 20.18 -36.53
C ASP A 309 24.85 18.77 -36.93
N ASP A 310 25.02 17.82 -36.01
CA ASP A 310 24.48 16.48 -36.11
C ASP A 310 23.14 16.39 -35.37
N LEU A 311 22.20 15.63 -35.93
CA LEU A 311 20.85 15.48 -35.37
C LEU A 311 20.77 14.20 -34.57
N VAL A 312 20.40 14.32 -33.30
CA VAL A 312 20.24 13.18 -32.39
C VAL A 312 18.78 13.03 -32.02
N LEU A 313 18.25 11.82 -32.20
CA LEU A 313 16.87 11.47 -31.88
C LEU A 313 16.83 10.43 -30.77
N ALA A 314 16.16 10.76 -29.67
CA ALA A 314 15.68 9.78 -28.71
C ALA A 314 14.45 9.10 -29.29
N CYS A 315 14.55 7.80 -29.56
CA CYS A 315 13.46 7.01 -30.10
C CYS A 315 13.44 5.59 -29.54
N ARG A 316 12.32 4.91 -29.77
CA ARG A 316 12.09 3.52 -29.33
C ARG A 316 11.93 2.60 -30.55
N GLU A 317 12.78 2.77 -31.54
CA GLU A 317 12.75 1.93 -32.75
C GLU A 317 13.21 0.51 -32.40
N THR A 318 12.29 -0.46 -32.52
CA THR A 318 12.57 -1.87 -32.23
C THR A 318 13.34 -2.51 -33.39
N CYS A 319 14.47 -3.14 -33.07
CA CYS A 319 15.22 -3.97 -34.01
C CYS A 319 15.52 -5.35 -33.39
N ASN A 320 16.16 -6.25 -34.14
CA ASN A 320 16.47 -7.61 -33.68
C ASN A 320 17.33 -7.66 -32.39
N GLU A 321 18.05 -6.59 -32.06
CA GLU A 321 18.97 -6.50 -30.91
C GLU A 321 18.45 -5.62 -29.77
N GLY A 322 17.20 -5.12 -29.84
CA GLY A 322 16.59 -4.24 -28.83
C GLY A 322 16.06 -2.92 -29.39
N GLU A 323 15.78 -1.96 -28.51
CA GLU A 323 15.43 -0.59 -28.92
C GLU A 323 16.70 0.23 -29.25
N ARG A 324 16.55 1.24 -30.11
CA ARG A 324 17.67 2.12 -30.51
C ARG A 324 17.22 3.57 -30.69
N SER A 325 18.16 4.47 -30.38
CA SER A 325 18.18 5.88 -30.72
C SER A 325 19.13 6.12 -31.90
N TRP A 326 19.12 7.30 -32.51
CA TRP A 326 19.90 7.55 -33.74
C TRP A 326 20.62 8.90 -33.75
N ILE A 327 21.79 8.90 -34.38
CA ILE A 327 22.49 10.11 -34.82
C ILE A 327 22.42 10.16 -36.35
N TYR A 328 21.94 11.26 -36.92
CA TYR A 328 22.02 11.58 -38.34
C TYR A 328 23.15 12.59 -38.53
N TRP A 329 24.17 12.19 -39.28
CA TRP A 329 25.38 12.99 -39.43
C TRP A 329 25.15 14.15 -40.40
N GLY A 330 25.36 15.36 -39.90
CA GLY A 330 25.30 16.61 -40.65
C GLY A 330 26.41 16.70 -41.70
N GLY A 331 26.29 17.67 -42.60
CA GLY A 331 27.33 17.92 -43.60
C GLY A 331 26.92 18.97 -44.62
N PRO A 332 27.79 19.24 -45.62
CA PRO A 332 27.56 20.30 -46.60
C PRO A 332 26.31 20.09 -47.46
N GLU A 333 25.90 18.83 -47.67
CA GLU A 333 24.69 18.46 -48.42
C GLU A 333 23.46 18.25 -47.51
N GLY A 334 23.59 18.55 -46.20
CA GLY A 334 22.56 18.29 -45.20
C GLY A 334 22.56 16.84 -44.69
N PHE A 335 21.37 16.37 -44.28
CA PHE A 335 21.16 15.05 -43.69
C PHE A 335 20.75 14.01 -44.73
N ASP A 336 21.22 12.78 -44.55
CA ASP A 336 20.92 11.63 -45.42
C ASP A 336 20.61 10.40 -44.54
N GLU A 337 19.54 9.66 -44.86
CA GLU A 337 19.08 8.49 -44.09
C GLU A 337 20.08 7.33 -44.07
N THR A 338 21.00 7.28 -45.04
CA THR A 338 22.10 6.30 -45.09
C THR A 338 23.30 6.74 -44.25
N ARG A 339 23.38 8.02 -43.88
CA ARG A 339 24.42 8.59 -43.02
C ARG A 339 23.93 8.72 -41.58
N ARG A 340 23.58 7.60 -40.96
CA ARG A 340 23.18 7.56 -39.56
C ARG A 340 23.86 6.43 -38.78
N THR A 341 24.07 6.66 -37.49
CA THR A 341 24.64 5.68 -36.55
C THR A 341 23.60 5.33 -35.49
N PRO A 342 23.35 4.04 -35.21
CA PRO A 342 22.48 3.63 -34.12
C PRO A 342 23.18 3.78 -32.76
N LEU A 343 22.41 4.15 -31.75
CA LEU A 343 22.79 4.11 -30.34
C LEU A 343 21.90 3.11 -29.61
N ASN A 344 22.50 2.20 -28.85
CA ASN A 344 21.76 1.22 -28.06
C ASN A 344 21.08 1.92 -26.88
N SER A 345 19.76 1.97 -26.86
CA SER A 345 19.00 2.65 -25.82
C SER A 345 17.76 1.86 -25.49
N HIS A 346 17.26 1.93 -24.27
CA HIS A 346 16.03 1.23 -23.90
C HIS A 346 15.07 2.19 -23.23
N ARG A 347 13.87 2.35 -23.80
CA ARG A 347 12.87 3.33 -23.36
C ARG A 347 13.46 4.73 -23.25
N ALA A 348 14.21 5.15 -24.27
CA ALA A 348 14.62 6.55 -24.39
C ALA A 348 13.38 7.45 -24.39
N CYS A 349 13.47 8.62 -23.75
CA CYS A 349 12.35 9.56 -23.63
C CYS A 349 12.75 11.02 -23.88
N ASP A 350 14.01 11.37 -23.66
CA ASP A 350 14.54 12.71 -23.91
C ASP A 350 16.02 12.63 -24.33
N VAL A 351 16.56 13.67 -24.95
CA VAL A 351 17.95 13.74 -25.41
C VAL A 351 18.51 15.15 -25.26
N ALA A 352 19.77 15.23 -24.81
CA ALA A 352 20.56 16.46 -24.84
C ALA A 352 21.92 16.20 -25.48
N VAL A 353 22.53 17.25 -26.03
CA VAL A 353 23.83 17.20 -26.69
C VAL A 353 24.68 18.37 -26.22
N ALA A 354 25.88 18.10 -25.72
CA ALA A 354 26.84 19.11 -25.29
C ALA A 354 28.26 18.56 -25.18
N ASP A 355 29.27 19.40 -25.38
CA ASP A 355 30.67 19.03 -25.12
C ASP A 355 30.92 18.97 -23.59
N LEU A 356 30.79 17.77 -23.02
CA LEU A 356 31.04 17.49 -21.62
C LEU A 356 32.52 17.20 -21.36
N SER A 357 33.23 16.72 -22.39
CA SER A 357 34.64 16.35 -22.30
C SER A 357 35.61 17.54 -22.50
N GLY A 358 35.13 18.65 -23.08
CA GLY A 358 35.94 19.79 -23.48
C GLY A 358 36.82 19.52 -24.71
N ASN A 359 36.48 18.52 -25.53
CA ASN A 359 37.29 18.10 -26.68
C ASN A 359 36.84 18.74 -28.01
N GLY A 360 35.80 19.58 -27.97
CA GLY A 360 35.19 20.24 -29.13
C GLY A 360 34.26 19.35 -29.95
N CYS A 361 33.91 18.16 -29.46
CA CYS A 361 32.90 17.26 -30.02
C CYS A 361 31.77 17.14 -28.99
N ALA A 362 30.53 17.28 -29.42
CA ALA A 362 29.39 17.23 -28.51
C ALA A 362 29.05 15.79 -28.11
N ASP A 363 29.10 15.50 -26.81
CA ASP A 363 28.69 14.21 -26.26
C ASP A 363 27.16 14.09 -26.29
N VAL A 364 26.66 12.86 -26.43
CA VAL A 364 25.22 12.58 -26.54
C VAL A 364 24.70 12.02 -25.22
N ILE A 365 23.69 12.68 -24.64
CA ILE A 365 23.03 12.25 -23.41
C ILE A 365 21.63 11.75 -23.72
N LEU A 366 21.36 10.47 -23.49
CA LEU A 366 20.04 9.86 -23.64
C LEU A 366 19.39 9.66 -22.27
N CYS A 367 18.24 10.29 -22.07
CA CYS A 367 17.39 10.08 -20.90
C CYS A 367 16.55 8.83 -21.08
N GLN A 368 16.64 7.90 -20.14
CA GLN A 368 15.87 6.66 -20.15
C GLN A 368 14.92 6.59 -18.95
N THR A 369 13.67 6.22 -19.25
CA THR A 369 12.63 6.00 -18.23
C THR A 369 12.73 4.58 -17.67
N HIS A 370 11.83 4.23 -16.74
CA HIS A 370 11.75 2.93 -16.09
C HIS A 370 11.72 1.74 -17.07
N THR A 371 12.17 0.58 -16.58
CA THR A 371 12.01 -0.73 -17.25
C THR A 371 10.69 -1.40 -16.85
N PRO A 372 10.26 -2.49 -17.50
CA PRO A 372 9.07 -3.24 -17.06
C PRO A 372 9.11 -3.67 -15.59
N ASP A 373 10.29 -3.90 -15.01
CA ASP A 373 10.45 -4.47 -13.67
C ASP A 373 10.98 -3.48 -12.62
N SER A 374 11.53 -2.34 -13.04
CA SER A 374 12.24 -1.41 -12.16
C SER A 374 12.09 0.04 -12.63
N TYR A 375 11.77 0.92 -11.69
CA TYR A 375 11.85 2.37 -11.86
C TYR A 375 13.29 2.87 -11.88
N SER A 376 14.21 2.19 -11.18
CA SER A 376 15.64 2.46 -11.32
C SER A 376 16.12 2.01 -12.69
N ALA A 377 16.67 2.94 -13.48
CA ALA A 377 17.28 2.68 -14.78
C ALA A 377 18.45 3.65 -15.01
N ASP A 378 19.44 3.23 -15.79
CA ASP A 378 20.55 4.11 -16.16
C ASP A 378 20.17 4.97 -17.37
N SER A 379 20.43 6.27 -17.27
CA SER A 379 20.56 7.14 -18.45
C SER A 379 21.98 7.06 -19.00
N LEU A 380 22.15 7.33 -20.29
CA LEU A 380 23.40 7.04 -21.01
C LEU A 380 24.07 8.31 -21.51
N ILE A 381 25.40 8.35 -21.42
CA ILE A 381 26.22 9.35 -22.09
C ILE A 381 27.18 8.64 -23.04
N TYR A 382 26.99 8.89 -24.33
CA TYR A 382 27.88 8.43 -25.38
C TYR A 382 28.97 9.48 -25.62
N ARG A 383 30.22 9.09 -25.36
CA ARG A 383 31.36 9.98 -25.55
C ARG A 383 31.65 10.17 -27.02
N ALA A 384 31.78 11.43 -27.43
CA ALA A 384 32.01 11.78 -28.81
C ALA A 384 33.46 12.21 -29.03
N SER A 385 33.94 12.02 -30.26
CA SER A 385 35.29 12.38 -30.69
C SER A 385 35.32 12.61 -32.20
N ARG A 386 36.41 13.23 -32.67
CA ARG A 386 36.67 13.37 -34.13
C ARG A 386 36.80 12.06 -34.89
N THR A 387 36.99 10.95 -34.19
CA THR A 387 37.05 9.61 -34.79
C THR A 387 35.71 8.88 -34.79
N GLY A 388 34.67 9.49 -34.23
CA GLY A 388 33.33 8.93 -34.07
C GLY A 388 32.91 8.82 -32.61
N ILE A 389 31.80 8.13 -32.39
CA ILE A 389 31.19 7.93 -31.07
C ILE A 389 31.65 6.62 -30.43
N ASP A 390 31.95 6.65 -29.13
CA ASP A 390 32.27 5.45 -28.35
C ASP A 390 30.99 4.61 -28.18
N PRO A 391 30.93 3.36 -28.68
CA PRO A 391 29.72 2.54 -28.57
C PRO A 391 29.41 2.10 -27.12
N GLU A 392 30.37 2.23 -26.19
CA GLU A 392 30.19 1.92 -24.77
C GLU A 392 29.88 3.20 -23.98
N PRO A 393 28.61 3.45 -23.63
CA PRO A 393 28.23 4.68 -22.93
C PRO A 393 28.65 4.66 -21.45
N VAL A 394 28.89 5.86 -20.90
CA VAL A 394 28.85 6.08 -19.45
C VAL A 394 27.41 5.94 -18.97
N ARG A 395 27.21 5.27 -17.84
CA ARG A 395 25.90 5.00 -17.26
C ARG A 395 25.72 5.84 -16.00
N LEU A 396 24.64 6.62 -15.95
CA LEU A 396 24.28 7.43 -14.79
C LEU A 396 22.98 6.89 -14.18
N PRO A 397 23.01 6.38 -12.93
CA PRO A 397 21.82 5.82 -12.29
C PRO A 397 20.72 6.87 -12.09
N CYS A 398 19.54 6.61 -12.65
CA CYS A 398 18.37 7.48 -12.58
C CYS A 398 17.15 6.73 -12.00
N GLN A 399 16.06 7.46 -11.75
CA GLN A 399 14.82 6.94 -11.15
C GLN A 399 13.63 7.41 -12.00
N ASP A 400 13.21 6.58 -12.94
CA ASP A 400 12.15 6.90 -13.92
C ASP A 400 12.32 8.31 -14.51
N ALA A 401 13.52 8.60 -15.04
CA ALA A 401 13.84 9.93 -15.52
C ALA A 401 12.94 10.31 -16.69
N ARG A 402 12.38 11.52 -16.62
CA ARG A 402 11.43 12.08 -17.58
C ARG A 402 12.03 13.10 -18.51
N ARG A 403 13.02 13.84 -18.03
CA ARG A 403 13.71 14.90 -18.77
C ARG A 403 15.19 14.88 -18.47
N VAL A 404 15.98 15.22 -19.48
CA VAL A 404 17.40 15.60 -19.30
C VAL A 404 17.56 17.07 -19.61
N LEU A 405 18.19 17.80 -18.71
CA LEU A 405 18.46 19.23 -18.83
C LEU A 405 19.95 19.48 -18.64
N LEU A 406 20.44 20.56 -19.22
CA LEU A 406 21.83 21.00 -19.09
C LEU A 406 21.84 22.36 -18.40
N GLY A 407 22.62 22.50 -17.33
CA GLY A 407 22.78 23.78 -16.63
C GLY A 407 24.23 24.07 -16.31
N ARG A 408 24.62 25.34 -16.35
CA ARG A 408 26.00 25.80 -16.14
C ARG A 408 26.13 26.61 -14.86
N ALA A 409 27.15 26.30 -14.07
CA ALA A 409 27.58 27.11 -12.93
C ALA A 409 28.44 28.31 -13.38
N GLY A 410 28.04 28.98 -14.46
CA GLY A 410 28.73 30.14 -15.04
C GLY A 410 29.07 29.99 -16.54
N PRO A 411 29.43 31.09 -17.22
CA PRO A 411 29.65 31.11 -18.68
C PRO A 411 30.77 30.19 -19.17
N ASP A 412 31.83 30.02 -18.37
CA ASP A 412 32.99 29.20 -18.71
C ASP A 412 32.94 27.78 -18.08
N ALA A 413 31.87 27.46 -17.34
CA ALA A 413 31.73 26.18 -16.68
C ALA A 413 31.29 25.09 -17.68
N ARG A 414 31.80 23.87 -17.48
CA ARG A 414 31.24 22.69 -18.15
C ARG A 414 29.79 22.51 -17.72
N PRO A 415 28.89 22.06 -18.60
CA PRO A 415 27.50 21.87 -18.23
C PRO A 415 27.35 20.68 -17.27
N HIS A 416 26.55 20.88 -16.24
CA HIS A 416 26.02 19.82 -15.41
C HIS A 416 24.88 19.11 -16.15
N VAL A 417 24.74 17.80 -15.94
CA VAL A 417 23.63 17.01 -16.47
C VAL A 417 22.60 16.81 -15.36
N ILE A 418 21.37 17.25 -15.61
CA ILE A 418 20.27 17.24 -14.65
C ILE A 418 19.21 16.26 -15.15
N PHE A 419 18.83 15.28 -14.32
CA PHE A 419 17.72 14.38 -14.60
C PHE A 419 16.53 14.68 -13.70
N VAL A 420 15.36 14.88 -14.31
CA VAL A 420 14.09 15.03 -13.61
C VAL A 420 13.51 13.64 -13.39
N ASN A 421 13.55 13.15 -12.16
CA ASN A 421 13.09 11.82 -11.76
C ASN A 421 11.65 11.85 -11.25
N HIS A 422 10.91 10.75 -11.40
CA HIS A 422 9.48 10.70 -11.03
C HIS A 422 9.11 9.55 -10.07
N PHE A 423 9.57 8.33 -10.36
CA PHE A 423 9.41 7.15 -9.49
C PHE A 423 10.75 6.45 -9.35
N GLY A 424 10.98 5.73 -8.24
CA GLY A 424 12.23 5.03 -8.03
C GLY A 424 12.13 3.64 -7.41
N ARG A 425 13.17 2.83 -7.61
CA ARG A 425 13.35 1.44 -7.11
C ARG A 425 12.46 0.41 -7.84
N ASN A 426 11.80 -0.49 -7.11
CA ASN A 426 11.13 -1.66 -7.71
C ASN A 426 9.75 -1.31 -8.26
N ARG A 427 9.40 -1.86 -9.43
CA ARG A 427 8.04 -1.74 -9.97
C ARG A 427 7.17 -2.96 -9.65
N LEU A 428 7.75 -4.09 -9.25
CA LEU A 428 7.01 -5.34 -9.11
C LEU A 428 6.27 -5.50 -7.78
N GLY A 429 6.74 -4.86 -6.69
CA GLY A 429 6.14 -5.04 -5.35
C GLY A 429 6.38 -6.43 -4.73
N ASN A 430 7.26 -7.25 -5.31
CA ASN A 430 7.67 -8.55 -4.77
C ASN A 430 8.63 -8.40 -3.58
N ILE A 431 8.13 -7.80 -2.52
CA ILE A 431 8.88 -7.51 -1.29
C ILE A 431 8.45 -8.49 -0.21
N ASN A 432 9.42 -8.93 0.56
CA ASN A 432 9.21 -9.91 1.61
C ASN A 432 8.55 -9.27 2.84
N PRO A 433 7.44 -9.82 3.36
CA PRO A 433 6.99 -9.56 4.73
C PRO A 433 8.07 -9.89 5.75
N TYR A 434 8.09 -9.12 6.84
CA TYR A 434 9.03 -9.32 7.94
C TYR A 434 8.33 -9.86 9.17
N ILE A 435 8.89 -10.91 9.75
CA ILE A 435 8.55 -11.43 11.06
C ILE A 435 9.60 -10.91 12.04
N TYR A 436 9.20 -10.08 12.99
CA TYR A 436 10.05 -9.66 14.10
C TYR A 436 9.75 -10.53 15.31
N PHE A 437 10.77 -11.26 15.77
CA PHE A 437 10.61 -12.18 16.90
C PHE A 437 10.63 -11.42 18.22
N GLY A 438 9.61 -11.64 19.05
CA GLY A 438 9.49 -11.05 20.37
C GLY A 438 10.34 -11.80 21.40
N GLU A 439 10.80 -11.09 22.42
CA GLU A 439 11.58 -11.64 23.53
C GLU A 439 11.29 -10.90 24.84
N ALA A 440 11.93 -11.36 25.93
CA ALA A 440 11.81 -10.74 27.25
C ALA A 440 12.17 -9.25 27.30
N ASP A 441 13.09 -8.79 26.44
CA ASP A 441 13.51 -7.40 26.31
C ASP A 441 12.79 -6.64 25.17
N GLY A 442 11.78 -7.25 24.55
CA GLY A 442 10.96 -6.68 23.49
C GLY A 442 11.41 -7.10 22.10
N PHE A 443 11.52 -6.14 21.18
CA PHE A 443 11.81 -6.39 19.75
C PHE A 443 13.12 -5.75 19.33
N SER A 444 13.81 -6.38 18.36
CA SER A 444 15.06 -5.88 17.79
C SER A 444 15.04 -5.92 16.25
N PRO A 445 15.58 -4.89 15.57
CA PRO A 445 15.75 -4.91 14.12
C PRO A 445 16.56 -6.10 13.57
N GLN A 446 17.41 -6.71 14.39
CA GLN A 446 18.27 -7.83 14.00
C GLN A 446 17.62 -9.20 14.18
N LYS A 447 16.55 -9.31 14.97
CA LYS A 447 15.85 -10.56 15.28
C LYS A 447 14.61 -10.67 14.41
N ARG A 448 14.85 -10.93 13.12
CA ARG A 448 13.78 -11.05 12.15
C ARG A 448 14.00 -12.17 11.14
N GLN A 449 12.92 -12.68 10.59
CA GLN A 449 12.89 -13.53 9.41
C GLN A 449 12.11 -12.85 8.29
N GLU A 450 12.45 -13.16 7.05
CA GLU A 450 11.74 -12.68 5.86
C GLU A 450 11.03 -13.86 5.20
N LEU A 451 9.79 -13.67 4.79
CA LEU A 451 9.05 -14.63 3.95
C LEU A 451 8.89 -14.06 2.55
N PRO A 452 8.94 -14.88 1.48
CA PRO A 452 8.61 -14.39 0.16
C PRO A 452 7.17 -13.85 0.15
N GLY A 453 6.98 -12.66 -0.40
CA GLY A 453 5.66 -12.08 -0.60
C GLY A 453 5.57 -11.36 -1.93
N TRP A 454 4.33 -11.11 -2.36
CA TRP A 454 4.06 -10.42 -3.61
C TRP A 454 3.05 -9.29 -3.39
N GLY A 455 3.54 -8.19 -2.84
CA GLY A 455 2.69 -7.12 -2.34
C GLY A 455 1.73 -7.64 -1.27
N ALA A 456 2.21 -8.43 -0.30
CA ALA A 456 1.35 -9.00 0.73
C ALA A 456 0.79 -7.87 1.61
N VAL A 457 -0.51 -7.89 1.91
CA VAL A 457 -1.18 -6.81 2.66
C VAL A 457 -1.83 -7.27 3.97
N GLU A 458 -1.96 -8.58 4.17
CA GLU A 458 -2.44 -9.18 5.41
C GLU A 458 -1.79 -10.55 5.64
N ALA A 459 -1.57 -10.89 6.92
CA ALA A 459 -1.13 -12.19 7.38
C ALA A 459 -2.08 -12.76 8.45
N LEU A 460 -2.29 -14.08 8.43
CA LEU A 460 -2.88 -14.81 9.56
C LEU A 460 -1.95 -15.92 10.00
N CYS A 461 -1.91 -16.14 11.32
CA CYS A 461 -1.06 -17.10 11.97
C CYS A 461 -1.93 -18.16 12.66
N CYS A 462 -1.95 -19.39 12.12
CA CYS A 462 -2.82 -20.49 12.56
C CYS A 462 -2.10 -21.83 12.40
N ASP A 463 -2.55 -22.88 13.08
CA ASP A 463 -2.10 -24.26 12.82
C ASP A 463 -3.01 -24.90 11.75
N PHE A 464 -2.64 -24.78 10.46
CA PHE A 464 -3.50 -25.19 9.35
C PHE A 464 -3.44 -26.69 9.06
N ASN A 465 -2.35 -27.36 9.44
CA ASN A 465 -2.16 -28.80 9.24
C ASN A 465 -2.39 -29.63 10.52
N ASP A 466 -2.76 -28.97 11.62
CA ASP A 466 -3.03 -29.55 12.93
C ASP A 466 -1.83 -30.29 13.56
N ASP A 467 -0.62 -29.78 13.33
CA ASP A 467 0.63 -30.38 13.82
C ASP A 467 1.17 -29.77 15.13
N GLY A 468 0.52 -28.73 15.64
CA GLY A 468 0.90 -28.01 16.86
C GLY A 468 1.86 -26.86 16.66
N ARG A 469 2.21 -26.51 15.42
CA ARG A 469 3.04 -25.33 15.09
C ARG A 469 2.19 -24.26 14.43
N VAL A 470 2.71 -23.03 14.47
CA VAL A 470 2.02 -21.88 13.90
C VAL A 470 2.47 -21.68 12.46
N ASP A 471 1.57 -21.90 11.51
CA ASP A 471 1.75 -21.61 10.10
C ASP A 471 1.33 -20.17 9.76
N ILE A 472 1.71 -19.69 8.57
CA ILE A 472 1.35 -18.34 8.10
C ILE A 472 0.69 -18.41 6.72
N VAL A 473 -0.42 -17.71 6.56
CA VAL A 473 -0.98 -17.36 5.24
C VAL A 473 -0.79 -15.87 4.96
N LEU A 474 -0.39 -15.53 3.74
CA LEU A 474 -0.15 -14.17 3.25
C LEU A 474 -1.12 -13.86 2.10
N ALA A 475 -1.97 -12.85 2.29
CA ALA A 475 -2.83 -12.32 1.25
C ALA A 475 -2.01 -11.43 0.29
N ASN A 476 -1.65 -11.98 -0.86
CA ASN A 476 -0.86 -11.27 -1.89
C ASN A 476 -1.79 -10.42 -2.77
N ALA A 477 -1.62 -9.10 -2.69
CA ALA A 477 -2.42 -8.16 -3.46
C ALA A 477 -1.87 -7.89 -4.86
N SER A 478 -0.58 -8.12 -5.07
CA SER A 478 0.09 -7.87 -6.34
C SER A 478 -0.12 -6.45 -6.87
N GLU A 479 -0.21 -5.49 -5.95
CA GLU A 479 -0.67 -4.11 -6.21
C GLU A 479 0.09 -3.46 -7.36
N ASN A 480 1.43 -3.56 -7.38
CA ASN A 480 2.27 -2.91 -8.38
C ASN A 480 2.51 -3.77 -9.65
N SER A 481 2.10 -5.04 -9.67
CA SER A 481 2.28 -5.94 -10.82
C SER A 481 1.14 -6.94 -10.96
N VAL A 482 -0.07 -6.42 -11.11
CA VAL A 482 -1.32 -7.19 -11.19
C VAL A 482 -1.31 -8.25 -12.30
N ASP A 483 -0.62 -8.00 -13.41
CA ASP A 483 -0.43 -8.93 -14.52
C ASP A 483 0.41 -10.17 -14.16
N ARG A 484 1.08 -10.13 -13.01
CA ARG A 484 1.98 -11.18 -12.50
C ARG A 484 1.53 -11.74 -11.16
N ASP A 485 0.26 -11.53 -10.80
CA ASP A 485 -0.27 -11.99 -9.52
C ASP A 485 -0.13 -13.51 -9.36
N PRO A 486 0.68 -13.99 -8.39
CA PRO A 486 0.90 -15.41 -8.22
C PRO A 486 -0.22 -16.08 -7.41
N GLY A 487 -1.13 -15.31 -6.80
CA GLY A 487 -2.04 -15.79 -5.76
C GLY A 487 -1.43 -15.71 -4.36
N SER A 488 -2.20 -16.10 -3.35
CA SER A 488 -1.83 -15.97 -1.93
C SER A 488 -0.95 -17.12 -1.47
N TYR A 489 -0.02 -16.84 -0.57
CA TYR A 489 0.98 -17.82 -0.13
C TYR A 489 0.63 -18.41 1.23
N LEU A 490 0.89 -19.70 1.39
CA LEU A 490 0.80 -20.38 2.67
C LEU A 490 2.16 -21.04 2.98
N HIS A 491 2.68 -20.73 4.15
CA HIS A 491 3.94 -21.22 4.70
C HIS A 491 3.64 -22.09 5.91
N LEU A 492 3.85 -23.40 5.78
CA LEU A 492 3.85 -24.28 6.93
C LEU A 492 5.15 -24.09 7.72
N HIS A 493 5.05 -24.18 9.04
CA HIS A 493 6.20 -24.10 9.91
C HIS A 493 6.87 -25.48 10.04
N GLY A 494 8.07 -25.62 9.47
CA GLY A 494 8.85 -26.85 9.57
C GLY A 494 9.52 -27.03 10.94
N GLN A 495 10.27 -28.12 11.10
CA GLN A 495 11.07 -28.36 12.31
C GLN A 495 12.18 -27.31 12.51
N ASP A 496 12.68 -26.74 11.42
CA ASP A 496 13.78 -25.77 11.39
C ASP A 496 13.29 -24.34 11.12
N GLY A 497 11.98 -24.09 11.15
CA GLY A 497 11.38 -22.79 10.83
C GLY A 497 10.61 -22.77 9.50
N PHE A 498 10.31 -21.57 8.99
CA PHE A 498 9.70 -21.39 7.68
C PHE A 498 10.73 -21.52 6.54
N ASP A 499 10.33 -22.21 5.47
CA ASP A 499 11.10 -22.30 4.23
C ASP A 499 11.12 -20.97 3.44
N GLU A 500 12.17 -20.77 2.63
CA GLU A 500 12.32 -19.61 1.73
C GLU A 500 11.30 -19.57 0.58
N LYS A 501 10.49 -20.62 0.42
CA LYS A 501 9.43 -20.73 -0.59
C LYS A 501 8.10 -21.04 0.09
N PRO A 502 6.98 -20.55 -0.45
CA PRO A 502 5.68 -20.94 0.06
C PRO A 502 5.49 -22.45 -0.11
N THR A 503 4.91 -23.08 0.91
CA THR A 503 4.50 -24.48 0.86
C THR A 503 3.42 -24.66 -0.19
N TRP A 504 2.42 -23.77 -0.17
CA TRP A 504 1.32 -23.76 -1.15
C TRP A 504 1.04 -22.35 -1.66
N ILE A 505 0.47 -22.31 -2.86
CA ILE A 505 -0.02 -21.10 -3.50
C ILE A 505 -1.52 -21.30 -3.72
N LEU A 506 -2.33 -20.48 -3.07
CA LEU A 506 -3.78 -20.48 -3.20
C LEU A 506 -4.17 -19.61 -4.41
N PRO A 507 -5.07 -20.07 -5.30
CA PRO A 507 -5.42 -19.39 -6.54
C PRO A 507 -6.36 -18.20 -6.31
N THR A 508 -5.91 -17.22 -5.53
CA THR A 508 -6.57 -15.95 -5.29
C THR A 508 -6.19 -14.93 -6.37
N ASN A 509 -6.90 -13.80 -6.39
CA ASN A 509 -6.56 -12.67 -7.23
C ASN A 509 -6.68 -11.38 -6.42
N ARG A 510 -5.60 -10.59 -6.40
CA ARG A 510 -5.43 -9.29 -5.75
C ARG A 510 -5.94 -9.29 -4.31
N ALA A 511 -5.58 -10.33 -3.56
CA ALA A 511 -6.10 -10.57 -2.22
C ALA A 511 -5.75 -9.40 -1.29
N HIS A 512 -6.77 -8.82 -0.67
CA HIS A 512 -6.67 -7.68 0.26
C HIS A 512 -7.27 -7.95 1.62
N GLY A 513 -7.80 -9.15 1.83
CA GLY A 513 -8.24 -9.60 3.13
C GLY A 513 -8.31 -11.10 3.20
N VAL A 514 -8.03 -11.66 4.36
CA VAL A 514 -8.17 -13.10 4.65
C VAL A 514 -8.78 -13.33 6.03
N CYS A 515 -9.62 -14.34 6.18
CA CYS A 515 -10.14 -14.84 7.45
C CYS A 515 -9.92 -16.36 7.54
N ALA A 516 -9.74 -16.87 8.77
CA ALA A 516 -9.61 -18.31 9.04
C ALA A 516 -10.52 -18.73 10.19
N ALA A 517 -11.35 -19.74 9.97
CA ALA A 517 -12.17 -20.41 10.99
C ALA A 517 -12.71 -21.74 10.44
N ASP A 518 -13.18 -22.65 11.30
CA ASP A 518 -14.00 -23.79 10.87
C ASP A 518 -15.45 -23.28 10.66
N ILE A 519 -15.76 -22.74 9.47
CA ILE A 519 -17.03 -22.04 9.23
C ILE A 519 -18.19 -22.98 8.90
N ASN A 520 -17.89 -24.26 8.63
CA ASN A 520 -18.87 -25.29 8.32
C ASN A 520 -19.01 -26.37 9.42
N HIS A 521 -18.22 -26.26 10.50
CA HIS A 521 -18.16 -27.17 11.65
C HIS A 521 -17.76 -28.60 11.29
N ASP A 522 -16.86 -28.77 10.31
CA ASP A 522 -16.35 -30.08 9.89
C ASP A 522 -15.03 -30.49 10.55
N GLY A 523 -14.41 -29.59 11.32
CA GLY A 523 -13.16 -29.79 12.03
C GLY A 523 -11.90 -29.44 11.24
N HIS A 524 -12.03 -28.90 10.03
CA HIS A 524 -10.92 -28.31 9.29
C HIS A 524 -11.05 -26.78 9.28
N LEU A 525 -9.93 -26.07 9.34
CA LEU A 525 -9.95 -24.63 9.17
C LEU A 525 -10.22 -24.31 7.70
N ASP A 526 -11.12 -23.36 7.48
CA ASP A 526 -11.45 -22.81 6.17
C ASP A 526 -10.84 -21.41 6.01
N LEU A 527 -10.61 -20.99 4.77
CA LEU A 527 -10.08 -19.66 4.45
C LEU A 527 -11.07 -18.89 3.58
N ILE A 528 -11.33 -17.63 3.95
CA ILE A 528 -12.12 -16.69 3.15
C ILE A 528 -11.18 -15.59 2.66
N PHE A 529 -11.18 -15.31 1.36
CA PHE A 529 -10.43 -14.22 0.75
C PHE A 529 -11.35 -13.21 0.08
N CYS A 530 -10.93 -11.95 0.15
CA CYS A 530 -11.49 -10.85 -0.62
C CYS A 530 -10.35 -10.12 -1.36
N GLY A 531 -10.66 -9.29 -2.36
CA GLY A 531 -9.62 -8.66 -3.15
C GLY A 531 -10.00 -7.31 -3.73
N PHE A 532 -8.98 -6.61 -4.22
CA PHE A 532 -9.11 -5.32 -4.88
C PHE A 532 -9.66 -5.50 -6.30
N ASP A 533 -10.63 -4.66 -6.70
CA ASP A 533 -11.32 -4.75 -8.00
C ASP A 533 -11.77 -6.17 -8.31
N ASN A 534 -12.15 -6.89 -7.25
CA ASN A 534 -12.59 -8.26 -7.28
C ASN A 534 -14.02 -8.32 -6.72
N PRO A 535 -15.03 -8.56 -7.58
CA PRO A 535 -16.42 -8.65 -7.15
C PRO A 535 -16.78 -9.99 -6.51
N GLU A 536 -15.82 -10.87 -6.25
CA GLU A 536 -16.06 -12.19 -5.66
C GLU A 536 -15.29 -12.37 -4.36
N LEU A 537 -15.97 -12.89 -3.34
CA LEU A 537 -15.31 -13.54 -2.20
C LEU A 537 -15.01 -14.99 -2.57
N LEU A 538 -13.83 -15.47 -2.19
CA LEU A 538 -13.42 -16.87 -2.38
C LEU A 538 -13.38 -17.57 -1.03
N ILE A 539 -14.03 -18.73 -0.93
CA ILE A 539 -13.97 -19.60 0.23
C ILE A 539 -13.27 -20.89 -0.17
N PHE A 540 -12.14 -21.18 0.48
CA PHE A 540 -11.42 -22.44 0.37
C PHE A 540 -11.75 -23.27 1.60
N TYR A 541 -12.57 -24.31 1.42
CA TYR A 541 -12.88 -25.24 2.49
C TYR A 541 -11.67 -26.10 2.82
N GLY A 542 -11.44 -26.30 4.11
CA GLY A 542 -10.47 -27.22 4.65
C GLY A 542 -10.84 -28.65 4.30
N VAL A 543 -9.83 -29.48 4.05
CA VAL A 543 -10.00 -30.91 3.76
C VAL A 543 -8.89 -31.70 4.43
N ALA A 544 -9.08 -33.03 4.53
CA ALA A 544 -8.01 -33.92 4.93
C ALA A 544 -6.81 -33.75 4.00
N ALA A 545 -5.61 -33.64 4.58
CA ALA A 545 -4.36 -33.43 3.86
C ALA A 545 -4.19 -34.44 2.72
N ASP A 546 -3.95 -33.95 1.51
CA ASP A 546 -3.66 -34.81 0.37
C ASP A 546 -2.34 -35.58 0.62
N SER A 547 -2.42 -36.90 0.53
CA SER A 547 -1.29 -37.82 0.60
C SER A 547 -0.09 -37.48 -0.29
N ALA A 548 -0.28 -36.73 -1.38
CA ALA A 548 0.75 -36.41 -2.35
C ALA A 548 1.54 -35.12 -2.06
N ASN A 549 0.89 -34.06 -1.58
CA ASN A 549 1.50 -32.73 -1.37
C ASN A 549 1.18 -32.09 -0.01
N GLY A 550 0.45 -32.80 0.85
CA GLY A 550 0.03 -32.35 2.17
C GLY A 550 -1.06 -31.27 2.18
N LEU A 551 -1.58 -30.84 1.02
CA LEU A 551 -2.51 -29.71 0.91
C LEU A 551 -3.80 -29.98 1.70
N CYS A 552 -4.13 -29.07 2.62
CA CYS A 552 -5.30 -29.16 3.49
C CYS A 552 -6.51 -28.32 3.01
N PHE A 553 -6.56 -27.91 1.74
CA PHE A 553 -7.64 -27.05 1.20
C PHE A 553 -8.11 -27.50 -0.19
N ASP A 554 -9.42 -27.43 -0.47
CA ASP A 554 -9.97 -27.61 -1.82
C ASP A 554 -9.72 -26.35 -2.68
N THR A 555 -8.53 -26.28 -3.25
CA THR A 555 -8.14 -25.20 -4.18
C THR A 555 -8.71 -25.37 -5.59
N ALA A 556 -9.24 -26.55 -5.93
CA ALA A 556 -9.77 -26.83 -7.26
C ALA A 556 -11.20 -26.30 -7.42
N ASN A 557 -11.99 -26.28 -6.34
CA ASN A 557 -13.39 -25.87 -6.36
C ASN A 557 -13.74 -24.87 -5.23
N PRO A 558 -13.10 -23.68 -5.17
CA PRO A 558 -13.47 -22.69 -4.17
C PRO A 558 -14.92 -22.24 -4.36
N GLN A 559 -15.65 -22.06 -3.26
CA GLN A 559 -16.94 -21.40 -3.30
C GLN A 559 -16.73 -19.91 -3.61
N ARG A 560 -17.60 -19.38 -4.47
CA ARG A 560 -17.55 -17.98 -4.93
C ARG A 560 -18.83 -17.27 -4.53
N ILE A 561 -18.70 -16.12 -3.89
CA ILE A 561 -19.84 -15.25 -3.57
C ILE A 561 -19.65 -13.95 -4.33
N ARG A 562 -20.50 -13.74 -5.33
CA ARG A 562 -20.54 -12.49 -6.09
C ARG A 562 -21.19 -11.39 -5.25
N LEU A 563 -20.48 -10.28 -5.10
CA LEU A 563 -20.86 -9.11 -4.29
C LEU A 563 -21.81 -8.19 -5.07
N GLU A 564 -22.99 -8.70 -5.40
CA GLU A 564 -24.03 -7.94 -6.07
C GLU A 564 -25.24 -7.77 -5.14
N HIS A 565 -25.73 -6.54 -4.99
CA HIS A 565 -26.88 -6.20 -4.16
C HIS A 565 -27.67 -5.06 -4.80
N ASP A 566 -28.99 -5.19 -4.87
CA ASP A 566 -29.91 -4.21 -5.50
C ASP A 566 -29.48 -3.77 -6.91
N GLY A 567 -28.94 -4.69 -7.71
CA GLY A 567 -28.50 -4.43 -9.09
C GLY A 567 -27.21 -3.61 -9.21
N LYS A 568 -26.51 -3.37 -8.09
CA LYS A 568 -25.19 -2.74 -8.04
C LYS A 568 -24.14 -3.81 -7.73
N LEU A 569 -23.09 -3.84 -8.54
CA LEU A 569 -21.91 -4.67 -8.31
C LEU A 569 -20.93 -3.91 -7.42
N TYR A 570 -20.46 -4.57 -6.37
CA TYR A 570 -19.40 -4.11 -5.49
C TYR A 570 -18.16 -4.97 -5.77
N ASN A 571 -16.98 -4.37 -5.77
CA ASN A 571 -15.75 -5.02 -6.21
C ASN A 571 -14.51 -4.59 -5.43
N GLU A 572 -14.63 -3.88 -4.31
CA GLU A 572 -13.43 -3.49 -3.56
C GLU A 572 -13.56 -3.74 -2.06
N PRO A 573 -13.82 -5.01 -1.66
CA PRO A 573 -13.73 -5.41 -0.28
C PRO A 573 -12.28 -5.41 0.23
N ARG A 574 -12.08 -5.02 1.48
CA ARG A 574 -10.79 -5.08 2.18
C ARG A 574 -10.99 -5.51 3.63
N TRP A 575 -9.97 -6.15 4.21
CA TRP A 575 -9.90 -6.55 5.63
C TRP A 575 -11.25 -7.01 6.20
N ILE A 576 -11.78 -8.08 5.59
CA ILE A 576 -12.99 -8.78 6.03
C ILE A 576 -12.81 -9.33 7.44
N TYR A 577 -13.91 -9.56 8.16
CA TYR A 577 -13.85 -9.96 9.56
C TYR A 577 -14.98 -10.92 9.94
N LEU A 578 -14.67 -11.95 10.72
CA LEU A 578 -15.63 -12.93 11.23
C LEU A 578 -16.02 -12.62 12.67
N ALA A 579 -17.32 -12.62 12.96
CA ALA A 579 -17.87 -12.46 14.31
C ALA A 579 -19.31 -13.00 14.37
N ASP A 580 -19.74 -13.58 15.49
CA ASP A 580 -21.15 -13.90 15.73
C ASP A 580 -21.89 -12.65 16.23
N LEU A 581 -22.52 -11.92 15.32
CA LEU A 581 -23.15 -10.63 15.63
C LEU A 581 -24.61 -10.78 16.07
N ASN A 582 -25.19 -11.97 15.95
CA ASN A 582 -26.58 -12.24 16.32
C ASN A 582 -26.73 -13.33 17.40
N ASN A 583 -25.61 -13.80 17.96
CA ASN A 583 -25.52 -14.83 19.00
C ASN A 583 -26.24 -16.15 18.61
N ASN A 584 -26.15 -16.54 17.34
CA ASN A 584 -26.79 -17.78 16.85
C ASN A 584 -25.85 -19.00 16.84
N GLY A 585 -24.59 -18.83 17.25
CA GLY A 585 -23.59 -19.90 17.26
C GLY A 585 -22.95 -20.18 15.90
N TRP A 586 -23.15 -19.31 14.90
CA TRP A 586 -22.47 -19.30 13.62
C TRP A 586 -21.77 -17.96 13.41
N LEU A 587 -20.58 -17.98 12.80
CA LEU A 587 -19.87 -16.76 12.47
C LEU A 587 -20.54 -16.03 11.30
N ASP A 588 -20.73 -14.72 11.44
CA ASP A 588 -21.15 -13.81 10.39
C ASP A 588 -19.92 -13.14 9.73
N LEU A 589 -20.02 -12.82 8.45
CA LEU A 589 -18.93 -12.21 7.69
C LEU A 589 -19.20 -10.73 7.45
N VAL A 590 -18.35 -9.87 8.01
CA VAL A 590 -18.35 -8.43 7.74
C VAL A 590 -17.48 -8.14 6.51
N VAL A 591 -18.07 -7.45 5.53
CA VAL A 591 -17.47 -7.10 4.24
C VAL A 591 -17.46 -5.58 4.06
N PRO A 592 -16.41 -4.89 4.53
CA PRO A 592 -16.17 -3.49 4.20
C PRO A 592 -16.03 -3.30 2.69
N GLN A 593 -16.37 -2.11 2.15
CA GLN A 593 -16.20 -1.78 0.74
C GLN A 593 -15.63 -0.36 0.58
N ILE A 594 -14.34 -0.29 0.25
CA ILE A 594 -13.57 0.96 0.36
C ILE A 594 -13.84 1.95 -0.79
N ALA A 595 -14.37 1.48 -1.92
CA ALA A 595 -14.75 2.33 -3.05
C ALA A 595 -16.23 2.74 -3.03
N TYR A 596 -17.00 2.28 -2.05
CA TYR A 596 -18.45 2.39 -2.05
C TYR A 596 -19.01 3.03 -0.78
N ASP A 597 -20.30 3.30 -0.79
CA ASP A 597 -21.05 3.93 0.30
C ASP A 597 -21.79 2.91 1.19
N ARG A 598 -21.51 1.62 1.00
CA ARG A 598 -22.13 0.51 1.74
C ARG A 598 -21.10 -0.54 2.10
N SER A 599 -21.14 -1.01 3.34
CA SER A 599 -20.53 -2.27 3.77
C SER A 599 -21.62 -3.31 3.98
N PHE A 600 -21.27 -4.58 4.11
CA PHE A 600 -22.24 -5.67 4.29
C PHE A 600 -21.89 -6.55 5.49
N ILE A 601 -22.92 -7.10 6.12
CA ILE A 601 -22.82 -8.31 6.95
C ILE A 601 -23.48 -9.43 6.15
N LEU A 602 -22.78 -10.53 5.91
CA LEU A 602 -23.37 -11.75 5.37
C LEU A 602 -23.61 -12.68 6.55
N TRP A 603 -24.89 -12.98 6.81
CA TRP A 603 -25.31 -13.78 7.95
C TRP A 603 -24.90 -15.25 7.75
N GLY A 604 -24.17 -15.78 8.73
CA GLY A 604 -23.70 -17.16 8.76
C GLY A 604 -24.80 -18.17 9.08
N GLY A 605 -24.51 -19.44 8.84
CA GLY A 605 -25.41 -20.54 9.11
C GLY A 605 -25.01 -21.83 8.39
N PRO A 606 -25.79 -22.92 8.55
CA PRO A 606 -25.47 -24.22 7.94
C PRO A 606 -25.49 -24.21 6.40
N GLU A 607 -26.09 -23.20 5.78
CA GLU A 607 -26.07 -22.99 4.32
C GLU A 607 -24.91 -22.09 3.86
N GLY A 608 -24.01 -21.69 4.76
CA GLY A 608 -22.90 -20.77 4.50
C GLY A 608 -23.34 -19.32 4.28
N PHE A 609 -22.47 -18.53 3.64
CA PHE A 609 -22.69 -17.11 3.37
C PHE A 609 -23.39 -16.87 2.02
N SER A 610 -24.22 -15.84 1.94
CA SER A 610 -24.87 -15.40 0.70
C SER A 610 -25.25 -13.92 0.73
N MET A 611 -25.20 -13.25 -0.43
CA MET A 611 -25.73 -11.89 -0.59
C MET A 611 -27.25 -11.81 -0.47
N ASP A 612 -27.98 -12.93 -0.63
CA ASP A 612 -29.43 -12.99 -0.38
C ASP A 612 -29.75 -12.93 1.13
N ARG A 613 -28.77 -13.30 1.97
CA ARG A 613 -28.85 -13.26 3.44
C ARG A 613 -27.84 -12.25 3.98
N CYS A 614 -27.95 -10.99 3.54
CA CYS A 614 -27.09 -9.92 4.01
C CYS A 614 -27.85 -8.77 4.67
N GLN A 615 -27.13 -8.00 5.49
CA GLN A 615 -27.55 -6.68 5.97
C GLN A 615 -26.59 -5.61 5.40
N PRO A 616 -27.08 -4.65 4.61
CA PRO A 616 -26.27 -3.50 4.21
C PRO A 616 -26.15 -2.48 5.36
N LEU A 617 -24.97 -1.90 5.51
CA LEU A 617 -24.64 -0.85 6.48
C LEU A 617 -24.22 0.43 5.74
N SER A 618 -24.67 1.60 6.19
CA SER A 618 -24.33 2.87 5.55
C SER A 618 -22.96 3.39 6.01
N VAL A 619 -21.90 2.70 5.62
CA VAL A 619 -20.51 3.11 5.86
C VAL A 619 -19.92 3.65 4.56
N VAL A 620 -19.47 4.89 4.59
CA VAL A 620 -18.77 5.48 3.44
C VAL A 620 -17.33 4.97 3.43
N ARG A 621 -16.97 4.32 2.32
CA ARG A 621 -15.65 3.79 2.00
C ARG A 621 -15.08 2.90 3.11
N GLY A 622 -15.87 1.92 3.56
CA GLY A 622 -15.45 1.01 4.63
C GLY A 622 -14.17 0.25 4.25
N ALA A 623 -13.11 0.35 5.04
CA ALA A 623 -11.83 -0.29 4.78
C ALA A 623 -11.60 -1.53 5.66
N CYS A 624 -11.91 -1.47 6.95
CA CYS A 624 -11.68 -2.57 7.89
C CYS A 624 -12.79 -2.68 8.93
N ALA A 625 -12.85 -3.81 9.64
CA ALA A 625 -13.81 -4.07 10.71
C ALA A 625 -13.18 -4.69 11.97
N ARG A 626 -13.80 -4.46 13.14
CA ARG A 626 -13.52 -5.11 14.43
C ARG A 626 -14.84 -5.35 15.17
N ALA A 627 -14.87 -6.32 16.07
CA ALA A 627 -16.00 -6.51 16.98
C ALA A 627 -15.52 -6.73 18.41
N ALA A 628 -16.32 -6.28 19.38
CA ALA A 628 -16.13 -6.51 20.82
C ALA A 628 -17.41 -6.14 21.59
N ASP A 629 -17.61 -6.70 22.78
CA ASP A 629 -18.66 -6.23 23.69
C ASP A 629 -18.15 -4.99 24.44
N LEU A 630 -18.34 -3.82 23.84
CA LEU A 630 -17.84 -2.54 24.40
C LEU A 630 -18.72 -2.03 25.55
N THR A 631 -19.88 -2.66 25.78
CA THR A 631 -20.87 -2.25 26.77
C THR A 631 -21.02 -3.22 27.95
N GLY A 632 -20.48 -4.44 27.84
CA GLY A 632 -20.63 -5.51 28.81
C GLY A 632 -22.03 -6.13 28.81
N ASN A 633 -22.76 -6.10 27.68
CA ASN A 633 -24.14 -6.56 27.58
C ASN A 633 -24.29 -7.99 27.02
N GLY A 634 -23.18 -8.64 26.64
CA GLY A 634 -23.14 -9.99 26.08
C GLY A 634 -23.36 -10.07 24.56
N TYR A 635 -23.43 -8.94 23.85
CA TYR A 635 -23.53 -8.86 22.40
C TYR A 635 -22.31 -8.13 21.84
N LEU A 636 -21.72 -8.66 20.77
CA LEU A 636 -20.61 -8.00 20.11
C LEU A 636 -21.10 -6.74 19.38
N ASP A 637 -20.57 -5.58 19.76
CA ASP A 637 -20.67 -4.33 19.01
C ASP A 637 -19.73 -4.39 17.78
N LEU A 638 -20.13 -3.74 16.70
CA LEU A 638 -19.38 -3.74 15.44
C LEU A 638 -18.75 -2.37 15.19
N ILE A 639 -17.46 -2.35 14.87
CA ILE A 639 -16.72 -1.14 14.53
C ILE A 639 -16.25 -1.27 13.08
N ILE A 640 -16.56 -0.30 12.23
CA ILE A 640 -16.09 -0.24 10.84
C ILE A 640 -15.34 1.07 10.60
N GLY A 641 -14.12 0.97 10.07
CA GLY A 641 -13.31 2.11 9.68
C GLY A 641 -13.70 2.63 8.30
N GLY A 642 -14.08 3.90 8.19
CA GLY A 642 -14.28 4.57 6.91
C GLY A 642 -12.98 5.16 6.36
N HIS A 643 -12.87 5.19 5.04
CA HIS A 643 -11.80 5.84 4.30
C HIS A 643 -12.23 7.23 3.79
N ILE A 644 -11.27 8.08 3.43
CA ILE A 644 -11.56 9.46 3.01
C ILE A 644 -12.29 9.51 1.65
N THR A 645 -13.23 10.44 1.50
CA THR A 645 -14.19 10.50 0.39
C THR A 645 -13.66 11.18 -0.87
N SER A 646 -13.05 12.36 -0.77
CA SER A 646 -12.66 13.17 -1.93
C SER A 646 -11.63 14.26 -1.58
N GLN A 647 -10.88 14.73 -2.57
CA GLN A 647 -9.98 15.88 -2.42
C GLN A 647 -10.69 17.24 -2.55
N ASP A 648 -11.80 17.29 -3.31
CA ASP A 648 -12.51 18.53 -3.67
C ASP A 648 -13.80 18.78 -2.87
N GLY A 649 -14.16 17.88 -1.93
CA GLY A 649 -15.37 17.93 -1.10
C GLY A 649 -15.09 17.77 0.41
N PRO A 650 -16.11 17.58 1.27
CA PRO A 650 -15.90 17.38 2.71
C PRO A 650 -15.03 16.13 2.96
N HIS A 651 -13.86 16.36 3.57
CA HIS A 651 -12.80 15.38 3.85
C HIS A 651 -13.05 14.49 5.09
N ASP A 652 -14.26 14.55 5.65
CA ASP A 652 -14.55 13.87 6.91
C ASP A 652 -14.56 12.35 6.72
N SER A 653 -13.76 11.66 7.52
CA SER A 653 -13.71 10.21 7.63
C SER A 653 -14.00 9.82 9.08
N PHE A 654 -14.58 8.64 9.29
CA PHE A 654 -15.05 8.23 10.62
C PHE A 654 -14.76 6.76 10.90
N ALA A 655 -14.58 6.42 12.17
CA ALA A 655 -14.90 5.08 12.65
C ALA A 655 -16.37 5.04 13.08
N TYR A 656 -17.09 4.03 12.59
CA TYR A 656 -18.50 3.80 12.83
C TYR A 656 -18.65 2.70 13.87
N ILE A 657 -19.23 3.01 15.02
CA ILE A 657 -19.51 2.04 16.07
C ILE A 657 -21.02 1.77 16.04
N TYR A 658 -21.40 0.54 15.72
CA TYR A 658 -22.78 0.05 15.79
C TYR A 658 -22.96 -0.66 17.13
N TRP A 659 -23.82 -0.11 17.96
CA TRP A 659 -24.11 -0.68 19.27
C TRP A 659 -25.12 -1.80 19.12
N ASN A 660 -24.75 -2.98 19.59
CA ASN A 660 -25.54 -4.19 19.45
C ASN A 660 -26.23 -4.56 20.78
N GLY A 661 -27.19 -5.46 20.71
CA GLY A 661 -27.97 -5.90 21.86
C GLY A 661 -29.03 -6.94 21.45
N PRO A 662 -29.98 -7.25 22.33
CA PRO A 662 -30.99 -8.29 22.08
C PRO A 662 -31.92 -7.98 20.90
N ASP A 663 -32.07 -6.71 20.52
CA ASP A 663 -32.84 -6.29 19.35
C ASP A 663 -32.05 -6.39 18.02
N GLY A 664 -30.78 -6.80 18.09
CA GLY A 664 -29.86 -6.92 16.97
C GLY A 664 -29.22 -5.59 16.52
N LEU A 665 -28.34 -5.70 15.53
CA LEU A 665 -27.52 -4.59 15.03
C LEU A 665 -28.34 -3.63 14.14
N ARG A 666 -28.35 -2.35 14.48
CA ARG A 666 -29.21 -1.33 13.86
C ARG A 666 -28.46 -0.13 13.33
N GLU A 667 -28.87 0.35 12.15
CA GLU A 667 -28.27 1.52 11.48
C GLU A 667 -28.49 2.84 12.25
N ASP A 668 -29.63 2.97 12.95
CA ASP A 668 -29.99 4.17 13.72
C ASP A 668 -29.41 4.20 15.13
N LEU A 669 -28.65 3.17 15.52
CA LEU A 669 -27.98 3.07 16.82
C LEU A 669 -26.46 3.01 16.65
N ARG A 670 -25.87 4.13 16.21
CA ARG A 670 -24.43 4.21 15.96
C ARG A 670 -23.78 5.51 16.41
N THR A 671 -22.48 5.43 16.71
CA THR A 671 -21.58 6.56 17.00
C THR A 671 -20.57 6.72 15.88
N LEU A 672 -20.27 7.96 15.49
CA LEU A 672 -19.23 8.29 14.52
C LEU A 672 -18.10 9.04 15.23
N LEU A 673 -16.89 8.50 15.19
CA LEU A 673 -15.69 9.12 15.75
C LEU A 673 -14.83 9.68 14.61
N PRO A 674 -14.47 10.99 14.61
CA PRO A 674 -13.66 11.58 13.54
C PRO A 674 -12.30 10.89 13.40
N ALA A 675 -11.91 10.53 12.18
CA ALA A 675 -10.66 9.85 11.88
C ALA A 675 -10.15 10.25 10.50
N ASN A 676 -8.97 9.74 10.10
CA ASN A 676 -8.36 10.03 8.80
C ASN A 676 -8.03 8.72 8.09
N ALA A 677 -8.83 8.30 7.10
CA ALA A 677 -8.58 7.10 6.31
C ALA A 677 -8.21 5.85 7.16
N VAL A 678 -9.23 5.23 7.76
CA VAL A 678 -9.03 4.19 8.78
C VAL A 678 -8.72 2.83 8.14
N ASN A 679 -7.46 2.55 7.85
CA ASN A 679 -7.04 1.25 7.29
C ASN A 679 -7.01 0.13 8.34
N SER A 680 -6.75 0.44 9.61
CA SER A 680 -6.73 -0.55 10.69
C SER A 680 -7.08 0.07 12.04
N MET A 681 -7.47 -0.79 12.98
CA MET A 681 -7.85 -0.42 14.35
C MET A 681 -7.48 -1.52 15.33
N ALA A 682 -7.26 -1.15 16.58
CA ALA A 682 -7.13 -2.08 17.71
C ALA A 682 -8.13 -1.72 18.81
N VAL A 683 -8.66 -2.75 19.45
CA VAL A 683 -9.59 -2.65 20.59
C VAL A 683 -8.90 -3.30 21.78
N ALA A 684 -8.73 -2.56 22.86
CA ALA A 684 -8.12 -3.05 24.11
C ALA A 684 -8.41 -2.08 25.26
N ASP A 685 -8.29 -2.54 26.50
CA ASP A 685 -8.25 -1.65 27.67
C ASP A 685 -6.83 -1.06 27.81
N PHE A 686 -6.59 0.11 27.21
CA PHE A 686 -5.24 0.69 27.18
C PHE A 686 -4.88 1.41 28.48
N ASN A 687 -5.86 1.68 29.36
CA ASN A 687 -5.65 2.45 30.59
C ASN A 687 -5.93 1.65 31.87
N ASN A 688 -6.28 0.37 31.75
CA ASN A 688 -6.62 -0.56 32.83
C ASN A 688 -7.81 -0.09 33.68
N ASP A 689 -8.82 0.56 33.07
CA ASP A 689 -10.05 0.98 33.76
C ASP A 689 -11.20 -0.03 33.68
N GLY A 690 -10.98 -1.15 32.99
CA GLY A 690 -11.94 -2.24 32.79
C GLY A 690 -12.89 -2.02 31.62
N LEU A 691 -12.70 -0.96 30.82
CA LEU A 691 -13.47 -0.71 29.59
C LEU A 691 -12.57 -0.82 28.37
N LEU A 692 -13.10 -1.38 27.29
CA LEU A 692 -12.39 -1.44 26.02
C LEU A 692 -12.38 -0.07 25.32
N ASP A 693 -11.19 0.37 24.95
CA ASP A 693 -10.87 1.59 24.20
C ASP A 693 -10.54 1.29 22.73
N LEU A 694 -10.41 2.33 21.89
CA LEU A 694 -10.14 2.20 20.46
C LEU A 694 -8.90 2.95 20.02
N PHE A 695 -7.89 2.24 19.52
CA PHE A 695 -6.81 2.85 18.73
C PHE A 695 -7.18 2.80 17.24
N ILE A 696 -7.07 3.94 16.57
CA ILE A 696 -7.47 4.14 15.18
C ILE A 696 -6.26 4.64 14.39
N CYS A 697 -5.78 3.80 13.47
CA CYS A 697 -4.73 4.16 12.53
C CYS A 697 -5.21 5.27 11.59
N SER A 698 -4.34 6.24 11.32
CA SER A 698 -4.57 7.28 10.34
C SER A 698 -3.65 7.11 9.12
N TYR A 699 -4.22 6.71 7.99
CA TYR A 699 -3.46 6.41 6.78
C TYR A 699 -3.09 7.68 5.99
N HIS A 700 -4.03 8.61 5.80
CA HIS A 700 -3.78 9.97 5.30
C HIS A 700 -4.98 10.88 5.55
N ASN A 701 -4.75 12.20 5.56
CA ASN A 701 -5.82 13.20 5.69
C ASN A 701 -6.23 13.84 4.35
N GLY A 702 -5.76 13.27 3.23
CA GLY A 702 -6.01 13.78 1.87
C GLY A 702 -4.96 14.79 1.38
N ARG A 703 -4.09 15.29 2.26
CA ARG A 703 -2.96 16.17 1.92
C ARG A 703 -1.61 15.66 2.42
N GLU A 704 -1.62 15.07 3.61
CA GLU A 704 -0.45 14.58 4.33
C GLU A 704 -0.65 13.12 4.74
N ARG A 705 0.47 12.42 4.90
CA ARG A 705 0.55 11.00 5.32
C ARG A 705 1.27 10.86 6.66
N ASP A 706 2.18 11.77 7.00
CA ASP A 706 2.81 11.86 8.32
C ASP A 706 1.90 12.61 9.29
N ILE A 707 0.98 11.89 9.94
CA ILE A 707 -0.11 12.47 10.72
C ILE A 707 -0.39 11.69 12.01
N ASP A 708 -1.09 12.34 12.95
CA ASP A 708 -1.52 11.71 14.19
C ASP A 708 -2.57 10.61 13.95
N SER A 709 -2.33 9.43 14.53
CA SER A 709 -3.35 8.43 14.83
C SER A 709 -4.03 8.74 16.18
N PHE A 710 -5.23 8.17 16.41
CA PHE A 710 -6.06 8.53 17.56
C PHE A 710 -6.35 7.34 18.48
N LEU A 711 -6.20 7.56 19.78
CA LEU A 711 -6.66 6.65 20.83
C LEU A 711 -7.88 7.26 21.51
N TYR A 712 -9.04 6.64 21.31
CA TYR A 712 -10.32 7.07 21.86
C TYR A 712 -10.65 6.31 23.14
N TRP A 713 -10.98 7.08 24.18
CA TRP A 713 -11.26 6.52 25.50
C TRP A 713 -12.74 6.24 25.68
N ASN A 714 -13.07 4.99 26.03
CA ASN A 714 -14.39 4.63 26.52
C ASN A 714 -14.52 5.08 27.97
N ARG A 715 -15.68 5.60 28.37
CA ARG A 715 -15.88 6.14 29.72
C ARG A 715 -17.16 5.62 30.32
N ALA A 716 -17.08 5.13 31.55
CA ALA A 716 -18.23 4.64 32.29
C ALA A 716 -19.39 5.67 32.27
N GLY A 717 -20.56 5.22 31.82
CA GLY A 717 -21.78 6.03 31.74
C GLY A 717 -21.80 7.14 30.67
N ARG A 718 -20.71 7.35 29.92
CA ARG A 718 -20.62 8.35 28.85
C ARG A 718 -20.35 7.74 27.48
N GLY A 719 -19.61 6.64 27.40
CA GLY A 719 -19.11 6.06 26.17
C GLY A 719 -18.02 6.92 25.51
N PHE A 720 -17.77 6.64 24.23
CA PHE A 720 -16.80 7.36 23.41
C PHE A 720 -17.23 8.81 23.13
N SER A 721 -16.24 9.68 22.95
CA SER A 721 -16.44 11.08 22.56
C SER A 721 -15.35 11.55 21.62
N ALA A 722 -15.71 12.36 20.62
CA ALA A 722 -14.77 12.98 19.68
C ALA A 722 -13.67 13.83 20.39
N ASN A 723 -13.96 14.34 21.58
CA ASN A 723 -13.06 15.20 22.35
C ASN A 723 -12.24 14.46 23.41
N ASP A 724 -12.53 13.18 23.69
CA ASP A 724 -11.81 12.38 24.69
C ASP A 724 -10.91 11.38 23.98
N ARG A 725 -9.81 11.91 23.44
CA ARG A 725 -8.84 11.14 22.67
C ARG A 725 -7.42 11.63 22.90
N THR A 726 -6.47 10.71 22.83
CA THR A 726 -5.03 10.99 22.76
C THR A 726 -4.56 10.92 21.31
N ARG A 727 -3.55 11.71 20.96
CA ARG A 727 -2.90 11.71 19.65
C ARG A 727 -1.55 11.02 19.74
N LEU A 728 -1.28 10.09 18.83
CA LEU A 728 0.02 9.46 18.66
C LEU A 728 0.50 9.77 17.24
N PHE A 729 1.61 10.48 17.12
CA PHE A 729 2.16 10.82 15.80
C PHE A 729 2.62 9.55 15.09
N THR A 730 2.14 9.33 13.86
CA THR A 730 2.42 8.13 13.07
C THR A 730 2.75 8.48 11.63
N HIS A 731 3.23 7.49 10.88
CA HIS A 731 3.67 7.67 9.51
C HIS A 731 2.81 6.82 8.57
N SER A 732 1.68 7.38 8.11
CA SER A 732 0.71 6.70 7.24
C SER A 732 0.29 5.34 7.80
N ALA A 733 -0.22 5.32 9.04
CA ALA A 733 -0.48 4.07 9.76
C ALA A 733 -1.50 3.20 9.01
N SER A 734 -1.10 1.98 8.65
CA SER A 734 -1.86 1.07 7.79
C SER A 734 -2.29 -0.22 8.49
N GLY A 735 -1.57 -0.63 9.54
CA GLY A 735 -1.85 -1.81 10.34
C GLY A 735 -1.51 -1.58 11.81
N CYS A 736 -2.15 -2.31 12.72
CA CYS A 736 -1.77 -2.28 14.13
C CYS A 736 -2.14 -3.57 14.85
N LEU A 737 -1.43 -3.85 15.96
CA LEU A 737 -1.71 -4.94 16.89
C LEU A 737 -1.52 -4.45 18.32
N ALA A 738 -2.44 -4.81 19.22
CA ALA A 738 -2.38 -4.44 20.63
C ALA A 738 -2.33 -5.68 21.51
N ALA A 739 -1.32 -5.74 22.38
CA ALA A 739 -1.12 -6.78 23.39
C ALA A 739 -0.08 -6.28 24.43
N ASP A 740 0.03 -6.93 25.58
CA ASP A 740 1.08 -6.62 26.56
C ASP A 740 2.38 -7.35 26.16
N PHE A 741 3.14 -6.79 25.21
CA PHE A 741 4.25 -7.51 24.58
C PHE A 741 5.40 -7.84 25.54
N ASN A 742 5.54 -7.10 26.65
CA ASN A 742 6.60 -7.29 27.63
C ASN A 742 6.13 -7.88 28.98
N GLY A 743 4.83 -8.14 29.14
CA GLY A 743 4.25 -8.76 30.33
C GLY A 743 4.21 -7.85 31.56
N ASN A 744 4.16 -6.53 31.38
CA ASN A 744 4.16 -5.57 32.49
C ASN A 744 2.75 -5.21 33.03
N GLY A 745 1.71 -5.76 32.42
CA GLY A 745 0.30 -5.51 32.74
C GLY A 745 -0.31 -4.30 32.04
N TRP A 746 0.35 -3.71 31.06
CA TRP A 746 -0.18 -2.61 30.22
C TRP A 746 -0.18 -3.02 28.76
N VAL A 747 -1.29 -2.76 28.07
CA VAL A 747 -1.39 -3.06 26.64
C VAL A 747 -0.51 -2.11 25.84
N ASP A 748 0.49 -2.67 25.15
CA ASP A 748 1.37 -2.01 24.20
C ASP A 748 0.74 -2.00 22.79
N LEU A 749 1.39 -1.31 21.85
CA LEU A 749 0.86 -1.13 20.50
C LEU A 749 1.95 -1.21 19.42
N ALA A 750 1.85 -2.18 18.52
CA ALA A 750 2.62 -2.22 17.29
C ALA A 750 1.84 -1.52 16.17
N VAL A 751 2.50 -0.66 15.40
CA VAL A 751 1.91 0.12 14.31
C VAL A 751 2.76 -0.04 13.04
N ALA A 752 2.14 -0.55 11.98
CA ALA A 752 2.72 -0.59 10.65
C ALA A 752 2.61 0.79 10.00
N ASN A 753 3.77 1.39 9.73
CA ASN A 753 3.87 2.68 9.06
C ASN A 753 4.09 2.43 7.56
N HIS A 754 3.10 2.76 6.74
CA HIS A 754 3.19 2.54 5.29
C HIS A 754 4.20 3.48 4.62
N LYS A 755 4.30 4.72 5.07
CA LYS A 755 5.15 5.73 4.44
C LYS A 755 5.72 6.67 5.49
N VAL A 756 7.04 6.69 5.63
CA VAL A 756 7.78 7.52 6.59
C VAL A 756 8.42 8.68 5.83
N GLU A 757 8.02 9.91 6.18
CA GLU A 757 8.56 11.15 5.60
C GLU A 757 8.51 11.16 4.06
N GLY A 758 7.45 10.59 3.50
CA GLY A 758 7.26 10.51 2.06
C GLY A 758 7.96 9.34 1.35
N ASP A 759 8.56 8.39 2.08
CA ASP A 759 9.18 7.18 1.53
C ASP A 759 8.54 5.89 2.06
N HIS A 760 8.34 4.90 1.18
CA HIS A 760 7.86 3.57 1.59
C HIS A 760 8.94 2.78 2.34
N ILE A 761 10.23 3.02 2.07
CA ILE A 761 11.30 2.43 2.87
C ILE A 761 11.51 3.30 4.10
N GLY A 762 11.26 2.71 5.28
CA GLY A 762 11.39 3.41 6.54
C GLY A 762 11.35 2.45 7.71
N HIS A 763 10.47 2.72 8.66
CA HIS A 763 10.31 1.91 9.86
C HIS A 763 8.87 1.95 10.37
N SER A 764 8.44 0.82 10.91
CA SER A 764 7.25 0.68 11.75
C SER A 764 7.64 0.85 13.21
N ALA A 765 6.66 0.98 14.10
CA ALA A 765 6.89 1.37 15.49
C ALA A 765 6.19 0.45 16.47
N VAL A 766 6.87 0.10 17.57
CA VAL A 766 6.26 -0.47 18.78
C VAL A 766 6.25 0.61 19.85
N TRP A 767 5.06 1.01 20.26
CA TRP A 767 4.80 1.96 21.33
C TRP A 767 4.63 1.22 22.64
N TRP A 768 5.48 1.53 23.60
CA TRP A 768 5.45 0.92 24.93
C TRP A 768 4.58 1.74 25.88
N ASN A 769 3.55 1.11 26.43
CA ASN A 769 2.63 1.70 27.37
C ASN A 769 3.12 1.49 28.82
N GLY A 770 2.44 2.12 29.77
CA GLY A 770 2.73 1.98 31.19
C GLY A 770 1.83 2.87 32.04
N PRO A 771 2.12 3.00 33.34
CA PRO A 771 1.31 3.80 34.27
C PRO A 771 1.17 5.29 33.89
N GLU A 772 2.10 5.81 33.09
CA GLU A 772 2.10 7.19 32.59
C GLU A 772 1.46 7.32 31.19
N GLY A 773 0.97 6.22 30.61
CA GLY A 773 0.45 6.13 29.24
C GLY A 773 1.53 5.97 28.17
N PHE A 774 1.16 6.12 26.90
CA PHE A 774 2.08 6.13 25.76
C PHE A 774 2.96 7.39 25.73
N SER A 775 4.21 7.24 25.26
CA SER A 775 5.15 8.36 25.07
C SER A 775 6.00 8.17 23.82
N ALA A 776 6.26 9.26 23.09
CA ALA A 776 7.15 9.26 21.92
C ALA A 776 8.62 8.96 22.29
N GLU A 777 8.99 9.06 23.57
CA GLU A 777 10.32 8.70 24.07
C GLU A 777 10.47 7.19 24.32
N ARG A 778 9.35 6.43 24.29
CA ARG A 778 9.30 4.98 24.55
C ARG A 778 8.79 4.23 23.32
N ILE A 779 9.56 4.29 22.23
CA ILE A 779 9.26 3.60 20.98
C ILE A 779 10.43 2.74 20.55
N THR A 780 10.16 1.51 20.11
CA THR A 780 11.11 0.72 19.32
C THR A 780 10.77 0.87 17.83
N GLN A 781 11.74 1.33 17.04
CA GLN A 781 11.60 1.39 15.58
C GLN A 781 12.09 0.10 14.93
N LEU A 782 11.27 -0.47 14.06
CA LEU A 782 11.55 -1.71 13.33
C LEU A 782 11.57 -1.41 11.83
N PRO A 783 12.68 -1.61 11.11
CA PRO A 783 12.74 -1.33 9.68
C PRO A 783 11.65 -2.07 8.89
N THR A 784 10.92 -1.35 8.04
CA THR A 784 9.87 -1.92 7.20
C THR A 784 9.87 -1.24 5.83
N SER A 785 9.16 -1.85 4.88
CA SER A 785 9.13 -1.42 3.49
C SER A 785 7.69 -1.41 3.00
N GLY A 786 7.05 -0.25 3.14
CA GLY A 786 5.69 0.01 2.72
C GLY A 786 4.70 -1.04 3.18
N PRO A 787 4.61 -1.35 4.48
CA PRO A 787 3.63 -2.31 4.94
C PRO A 787 2.21 -1.76 4.77
N HIS A 788 1.32 -2.53 4.14
CA HIS A 788 -0.11 -2.19 4.06
C HIS A 788 -0.92 -2.75 5.23
N GLY A 789 -0.38 -3.74 5.94
CA GLY A 789 -1.06 -4.35 7.08
C GLY A 789 -0.16 -5.25 7.92
N MET A 790 -0.81 -5.93 8.86
CA MET A 790 -0.24 -6.93 9.78
C MET A 790 -1.22 -8.11 9.84
N THR A 791 -1.77 -8.41 11.02
CA THR A 791 -2.95 -9.26 11.24
C THR A 791 -4.19 -8.40 11.51
N ALA A 792 -5.37 -8.77 11.01
CA ALA A 792 -6.62 -8.13 11.43
C ALA A 792 -7.21 -8.71 12.71
N VAL A 793 -6.73 -9.86 13.18
CA VAL A 793 -7.28 -10.55 14.35
C VAL A 793 -6.44 -10.23 15.59
N SER A 794 -7.10 -10.04 16.73
CA SER A 794 -6.41 -9.84 18.01
C SER A 794 -5.92 -11.18 18.59
N PRO A 795 -4.81 -11.22 19.35
CA PRO A 795 -4.43 -12.39 20.13
C PRO A 795 -5.39 -12.71 21.29
N HIS A 796 -6.31 -11.80 21.62
CA HIS A 796 -7.22 -11.93 22.74
C HIS A 796 -8.65 -12.22 22.29
N SER A 797 -9.48 -12.68 23.23
CA SER A 797 -10.91 -12.96 23.03
C SER A 797 -11.60 -11.80 22.31
N ILE A 798 -12.44 -12.15 21.34
CA ILE A 798 -13.17 -11.17 20.54
C ILE A 798 -14.16 -10.35 21.39
N ALA A 799 -14.67 -10.90 22.48
CA ALA A 799 -15.68 -10.24 23.32
C ALA A 799 -15.07 -9.16 24.23
N ASP A 800 -14.10 -9.55 25.05
CA ASP A 800 -13.61 -8.77 26.20
C ASP A 800 -12.11 -8.49 26.17
N ARG A 801 -11.40 -8.97 25.13
CA ARG A 801 -9.93 -8.94 25.02
C ARG A 801 -9.23 -9.62 26.21
N GLY A 802 -9.91 -10.56 26.87
CA GLY A 802 -9.30 -11.46 27.84
C GLY A 802 -8.41 -12.53 27.17
N PRO A 803 -7.55 -13.20 27.95
CA PRO A 803 -6.64 -14.22 27.41
C PRO A 803 -7.29 -15.62 27.25
N GLU A 804 -8.55 -15.79 27.65
CA GLU A 804 -9.24 -17.08 27.70
C GLU A 804 -10.34 -17.19 26.62
N GLU A 805 -10.41 -18.35 26.00
CA GLU A 805 -11.54 -18.79 25.18
C GLU A 805 -12.32 -19.90 25.92
N TYR A 806 -13.63 -19.98 25.72
CA TYR A 806 -14.48 -20.90 26.49
C TYR A 806 -15.09 -22.01 25.63
N TYR A 807 -15.08 -23.23 26.13
CA TYR A 807 -15.81 -24.38 25.58
C TYR A 807 -16.80 -24.91 26.62
N GLN A 808 -18.03 -25.20 26.23
CA GLN A 808 -19.05 -25.81 27.08
C GLN A 808 -19.45 -27.17 26.48
N SER A 809 -19.42 -28.24 27.26
CA SER A 809 -19.83 -29.56 26.76
C SER A 809 -21.32 -29.68 26.54
N ALA A 810 -21.78 -30.68 25.80
CA ALA A 810 -23.20 -31.03 25.81
C ALA A 810 -23.67 -31.44 27.23
N PRO A 811 -24.91 -31.12 27.63
CA PRO A 811 -25.51 -31.64 28.86
C PRO A 811 -25.40 -33.17 28.97
N PHE A 812 -25.05 -33.67 30.15
CA PHE A 812 -25.01 -35.09 30.44
C PHE A 812 -25.96 -35.46 31.57
N LYS A 813 -26.81 -36.47 31.32
CA LYS A 813 -27.73 -37.00 32.30
C LYS A 813 -27.04 -38.06 33.16
N LEU A 814 -26.91 -37.78 34.45
CA LEU A 814 -26.42 -38.72 35.43
C LEU A 814 -27.52 -39.75 35.79
N PRO A 815 -27.14 -40.99 36.17
CA PRO A 815 -28.07 -41.92 36.79
C PRO A 815 -28.71 -41.33 38.06
N GLU A 816 -29.93 -41.76 38.37
CA GLU A 816 -30.66 -41.28 39.55
C GLU A 816 -29.86 -41.52 40.84
N GLY A 817 -29.68 -40.44 41.63
CA GLY A 817 -28.92 -40.47 42.87
C GLY A 817 -27.40 -40.57 42.72
N ALA A 818 -26.85 -40.45 41.50
CA ALA A 818 -25.41 -40.42 41.29
C ALA A 818 -24.77 -39.10 41.78
N HIS A 819 -23.50 -39.18 42.16
CA HIS A 819 -22.70 -38.04 42.58
C HIS A 819 -21.45 -37.92 41.71
N VAL A 820 -21.14 -36.71 41.25
CA VAL A 820 -19.86 -36.45 40.58
C VAL A 820 -18.74 -36.45 41.63
N THR A 821 -17.74 -37.26 41.35
CA THR A 821 -16.60 -37.56 42.23
C THR A 821 -15.26 -37.08 41.70
N GLY A 822 -15.16 -36.68 40.43
CA GLY A 822 -13.94 -36.13 39.85
C GLY A 822 -14.16 -35.48 38.48
N LEU A 823 -13.19 -34.69 38.04
CA LEU A 823 -13.13 -34.02 36.74
C LEU A 823 -11.67 -33.96 36.29
N THR A 824 -11.30 -34.69 35.26
CA THR A 824 -9.94 -34.71 34.72
C THR A 824 -9.91 -34.35 33.24
N TRP A 825 -8.76 -33.93 32.72
CA TRP A 825 -8.56 -33.65 31.30
C TRP A 825 -7.12 -33.96 30.88
N GLU A 826 -6.96 -34.35 29.62
CA GLU A 826 -5.66 -34.53 28.97
C GLU A 826 -5.42 -33.36 28.01
N ALA A 827 -4.37 -32.57 28.25
CA ALA A 827 -4.04 -31.41 27.43
C ALA A 827 -2.53 -31.15 27.33
N GLU A 828 -2.08 -30.70 26.16
CA GLU A 828 -0.79 -30.06 25.99
C GLU A 828 -0.94 -28.56 26.27
N THR A 829 -0.08 -28.01 27.13
CA THR A 829 -0.15 -26.61 27.60
C THR A 829 1.26 -26.00 27.57
N PRO A 830 1.78 -25.64 26.38
CA PRO A 830 3.07 -24.96 26.27
C PRO A 830 3.00 -23.61 26.99
N SER A 831 3.96 -23.30 27.87
CA SER A 831 3.97 -22.02 28.59
C SER A 831 4.00 -20.85 27.59
N PRO A 832 3.21 -19.77 27.79
CA PRO A 832 2.35 -19.46 28.94
C PRO A 832 0.86 -19.88 28.80
N ALA A 833 0.53 -21.00 28.16
CA ALA A 833 -0.83 -21.55 28.06
C ALA A 833 -1.34 -22.19 29.36
N TRP A 834 -2.66 -22.24 29.54
CA TRP A 834 -3.33 -23.00 30.60
C TRP A 834 -4.69 -23.55 30.18
N VAL A 835 -5.18 -24.53 30.95
CA VAL A 835 -6.56 -25.04 30.88
C VAL A 835 -7.13 -25.07 32.29
N LYS A 836 -8.33 -24.53 32.46
CA LYS A 836 -9.11 -24.62 33.71
C LYS A 836 -10.50 -25.14 33.40
N ALA A 837 -11.18 -25.65 34.42
CA ALA A 837 -12.52 -26.20 34.23
C ALA A 837 -13.50 -25.77 35.32
N GLN A 838 -14.79 -25.84 35.01
CA GLN A 838 -15.90 -25.68 35.96
C GLN A 838 -16.99 -26.71 35.68
N LEU A 839 -17.82 -26.96 36.68
CA LEU A 839 -19.01 -27.81 36.57
C LEU A 839 -20.25 -27.00 36.92
N ARG A 840 -21.39 -27.34 36.32
CA ARG A 840 -22.71 -26.91 36.78
C ARG A 840 -23.66 -28.10 36.80
N PHE A 841 -24.70 -27.98 37.63
CA PHE A 841 -25.64 -29.07 37.89
C PHE A 841 -27.07 -28.52 37.98
N SER A 842 -28.02 -29.34 37.56
CA SER A 842 -29.45 -29.04 37.73
C SER A 842 -30.27 -30.33 37.87
N GLU A 843 -31.54 -30.19 38.22
CA GLU A 843 -32.49 -31.30 38.26
C GLU A 843 -33.11 -31.58 36.88
N ALA A 844 -33.34 -30.54 36.08
CA ALA A 844 -33.84 -30.62 34.71
C ALA A 844 -32.83 -30.02 33.72
N GLU A 845 -32.74 -30.60 32.51
CA GLU A 845 -31.81 -30.15 31.48
C GLU A 845 -31.98 -28.67 31.13
N GLU A 846 -33.25 -28.22 31.04
CA GLU A 846 -33.62 -26.83 30.73
C GLU A 846 -33.14 -25.81 31.77
N ASP A 847 -32.93 -26.23 33.02
CA ASP A 847 -32.44 -25.36 34.09
C ASP A 847 -30.90 -25.25 34.10
N LEU A 848 -30.18 -26.02 33.27
CA LEU A 848 -28.70 -25.96 33.25
C LEU A 848 -28.20 -24.60 32.82
N GLU A 849 -28.84 -23.96 31.84
CA GLU A 849 -28.36 -22.69 31.27
C GLU A 849 -28.22 -21.59 32.34
N GLU A 850 -29.14 -21.55 33.30
CA GLU A 850 -29.19 -20.61 34.42
C GLU A 850 -28.40 -21.11 35.66
N ALA A 851 -27.98 -22.37 35.68
CA ALA A 851 -27.28 -22.95 36.81
C ALA A 851 -25.86 -22.39 36.96
N ALA A 852 -25.48 -22.08 38.20
CA ALA A 852 -24.18 -21.50 38.51
C ALA A 852 -23.02 -22.45 38.21
N TRP A 853 -22.02 -21.95 37.48
CA TRP A 853 -20.73 -22.60 37.31
C TRP A 853 -19.95 -22.60 38.62
N GLN A 854 -19.36 -23.73 38.99
CA GLN A 854 -18.63 -23.91 40.25
C GLN A 854 -17.35 -24.72 40.09
N GLY A 855 -16.40 -24.39 40.96
CA GLY A 855 -15.12 -25.06 41.14
C GLY A 855 -15.04 -25.73 42.52
N PRO A 856 -13.82 -25.94 43.05
CA PRO A 856 -13.64 -26.61 44.35
C PRO A 856 -14.16 -25.76 45.51
N ASP A 857 -14.07 -24.44 45.40
CA ASP A 857 -14.39 -23.48 46.46
C ASP A 857 -15.81 -22.88 46.33
N GLY A 858 -16.63 -23.39 45.41
CA GLY A 858 -18.03 -22.97 45.20
C GLY A 858 -18.27 -22.23 43.88
N GLU A 859 -19.38 -21.49 43.83
CA GLU A 859 -19.81 -20.73 42.65
C GLU A 859 -18.73 -19.75 42.15
N ALA A 860 -18.64 -19.60 40.83
CA ALA A 860 -17.67 -18.76 40.12
C ALA A 860 -16.17 -19.07 40.37
N THR A 861 -15.84 -20.14 41.10
CA THR A 861 -14.44 -20.58 41.29
C THR A 861 -14.04 -21.63 40.25
N TRP A 862 -12.75 -21.80 39.94
CA TRP A 862 -12.28 -22.69 38.87
C TRP A 862 -11.48 -23.88 39.41
N PHE A 863 -11.61 -25.03 38.74
CA PHE A 863 -10.64 -26.11 38.86
C PHE A 863 -9.40 -25.75 38.05
N GLU A 864 -8.33 -25.38 38.75
CA GLU A 864 -7.02 -25.02 38.17
C GLU A 864 -6.18 -26.25 37.75
N SER A 865 -6.59 -27.45 38.18
CA SER A 865 -5.94 -28.71 37.82
C SER A 865 -6.93 -29.88 37.86
N PRO A 866 -6.64 -31.00 37.17
CA PRO A 866 -7.46 -32.20 37.19
C PRO A 866 -7.75 -32.69 38.61
N GLN A 867 -9.01 -33.03 38.88
CA GLN A 867 -9.48 -33.58 40.15
C GLN A 867 -9.76 -35.08 40.00
N ALA A 868 -8.96 -35.91 40.64
CA ALA A 868 -9.10 -37.36 40.59
C ALA A 868 -10.45 -37.85 41.13
N ALA A 869 -10.89 -39.04 40.69
CA ALA A 869 -12.08 -39.68 41.21
C ALA A 869 -12.03 -39.82 42.76
N GLY A 870 -13.12 -39.42 43.42
CA GLY A 870 -13.26 -39.37 44.87
C GLY A 870 -12.86 -38.04 45.52
N ALA A 871 -12.35 -37.07 44.75
CA ALA A 871 -12.01 -35.73 45.24
C ALA A 871 -13.24 -34.80 45.40
N LEU A 872 -14.30 -35.09 44.66
CA LEU A 872 -15.56 -34.32 44.68
C LEU A 872 -16.69 -35.13 45.32
N ASN A 873 -17.73 -34.42 45.74
CA ASN A 873 -19.01 -35.02 46.14
C ASN A 873 -20.12 -34.02 45.81
N LYS A 874 -20.49 -33.95 44.53
CA LYS A 874 -21.48 -33.00 44.01
C LYS A 874 -22.71 -33.76 43.48
N PRO A 875 -23.89 -33.62 44.13
CA PRO A 875 -25.13 -34.22 43.65
C PRO A 875 -25.68 -33.43 42.45
N GLY A 876 -26.42 -34.12 41.58
CA GLY A 876 -27.20 -33.51 40.51
C GLY A 876 -27.70 -34.56 39.52
N HIS A 877 -28.80 -34.28 38.82
CA HIS A 877 -29.33 -35.18 37.77
C HIS A 877 -28.76 -34.87 36.39
N TRP A 878 -28.50 -33.60 36.13
CA TRP A 878 -27.83 -33.14 34.93
C TRP A 878 -26.53 -32.47 35.32
N VAL A 879 -25.47 -32.74 34.56
CA VAL A 879 -24.16 -32.13 34.72
C VAL A 879 -23.66 -31.62 33.40
N GLN A 880 -22.94 -30.50 33.44
CA GLN A 880 -22.21 -29.96 32.31
C GLN A 880 -20.87 -29.44 32.82
N TYR A 881 -19.84 -29.52 31.99
CA TYR A 881 -18.55 -28.90 32.27
C TYR A 881 -18.28 -27.77 31.28
N ARG A 882 -17.48 -26.80 31.69
CA ARG A 882 -16.87 -25.85 30.76
C ARG A 882 -15.37 -25.80 30.97
N LEU A 883 -14.65 -25.54 29.90
CA LEU A 883 -13.22 -25.30 29.89
C LEU A 883 -12.94 -23.83 29.58
N ALA A 884 -11.94 -23.27 30.24
CA ALA A 884 -11.25 -22.04 29.83
C ALA A 884 -9.90 -22.44 29.24
N LEU A 885 -9.70 -22.15 27.96
CA LEU A 885 -8.46 -22.37 27.23
C LEU A 885 -7.74 -21.02 27.12
N GLY A 886 -6.76 -20.79 27.98
CA GLY A 886 -6.09 -19.52 28.09
C GLY A 886 -4.66 -19.53 27.59
N ALA A 887 -4.21 -18.38 27.07
CA ALA A 887 -2.81 -18.13 26.79
C ALA A 887 -2.50 -16.63 26.81
N SER A 888 -1.44 -16.23 27.51
CA SER A 888 -1.00 -14.84 27.54
C SER A 888 -0.59 -14.39 26.14
N ASN A 889 -1.20 -13.31 25.63
CA ASN A 889 -0.99 -12.80 24.27
C ASN A 889 -1.11 -13.86 23.15
N ALA A 890 -1.88 -14.94 23.38
CA ALA A 890 -1.94 -16.11 22.48
C ALA A 890 -0.57 -16.74 22.16
N CYS A 891 0.35 -16.70 23.13
CA CYS A 891 1.61 -17.43 23.09
C CYS A 891 1.44 -18.80 23.75
N GLY A 892 1.77 -19.87 23.02
CA GLY A 892 1.50 -21.24 23.43
C GLY A 892 -0.01 -21.54 23.43
N THR A 893 -0.49 -22.37 22.50
CA THR A 893 -1.91 -22.72 22.43
C THR A 893 -2.21 -23.99 23.24
N PRO A 894 -3.21 -23.98 24.15
CA PRO A 894 -3.64 -25.20 24.81
C PRO A 894 -4.32 -26.15 23.82
N ARG A 895 -3.96 -27.43 23.86
CA ARG A 895 -4.51 -28.50 22.99
C ARG A 895 -5.11 -29.60 23.86
N VAL A 896 -6.43 -29.61 24.00
CA VAL A 896 -7.17 -30.58 24.85
C VAL A 896 -7.63 -31.77 24.02
N THR A 897 -7.30 -32.99 24.45
CA THR A 897 -7.61 -34.23 23.71
C THR A 897 -8.70 -35.08 24.38
N SER A 898 -8.91 -34.92 25.69
CA SER A 898 -10.02 -35.54 26.38
C SER A 898 -10.40 -34.84 27.68
N VAL A 899 -11.67 -35.00 28.08
CA VAL A 899 -12.20 -34.60 29.40
C VAL A 899 -13.00 -35.77 29.97
N GLU A 900 -12.83 -36.04 31.25
CA GLU A 900 -13.50 -37.13 31.96
C GLU A 900 -14.17 -36.60 33.23
N VAL A 901 -15.49 -36.80 33.34
CA VAL A 901 -16.27 -36.57 34.56
C VAL A 901 -16.53 -37.91 35.22
N HIS A 902 -15.98 -38.11 36.42
CA HIS A 902 -16.16 -39.33 37.20
C HIS A 902 -17.37 -39.21 38.12
N TYR A 903 -18.18 -40.27 38.23
CA TYR A 903 -19.34 -40.30 39.11
C TYR A 903 -19.57 -41.68 39.70
N ASP A 904 -20.16 -41.72 40.90
CA ASP A 904 -20.54 -42.94 41.59
C ASP A 904 -22.06 -43.08 41.63
N GLU A 905 -22.57 -44.28 41.34
CA GLU A 905 -23.97 -44.65 41.57
C GLU A 905 -24.21 -45.07 43.02
N PRO A 906 -25.40 -44.77 43.59
CA PRO A 906 -25.78 -45.25 44.91
C PRO A 906 -25.87 -46.78 44.90
N ASP A 907 -25.39 -47.43 45.96
CA ASP A 907 -25.42 -48.89 46.11
C ASP A 907 -26.87 -49.39 46.01
N PRO A 908 -27.22 -50.30 45.08
CA PRO A 908 -28.58 -50.81 44.94
C PRO A 908 -28.92 -51.71 46.12
N SER A 909 -29.34 -51.11 47.24
CA SER A 909 -29.77 -51.79 48.47
C SER A 909 -31.21 -52.26 48.42
#